data_AF-A0A3G7UAF9-F1
#
_entry.id   AF-A0A3G7UAF9-F1
#
_cell.length_a   1.000
_cell.length_b   1.000
_cell.length_c   1.000
_cell.angle_alpha   90.00
_cell.angle_beta   90.00
_cell.angle_gamma   90.00
#
_symmetry.space_group_name_H-M   'P 1'
#
loop_
_entity.id
_entity.type
_entity.pdbx_description
1 polymer ?
#
loop_
_entity_poly.entity_id
_entity_poly.type
_entity_poly.pdbx_seq_one_letter_code
_entity_poly.pdbx_strand_id
1 'polypeptide(L)'
;MHLKTAAELWDSLNSEGRLAPMSHDKQFVVDLRAALHIPAFQDVGAYLRLHDVDITSFLIAVLNALQPFSMMLTDIYQMMIEAGVSHSNERLLLEFNFDEGEKLSFDAEAFRSARNIMERLNSTVAQRAYNPRDLVAISGGLLTAFADTLGEENARAALKTPIASDEVKNWINNLDWPYQTSVPLPQGPITDPLTRALQPIADLTEQLCRRTGRYASQAELRSVRRTDDPAMPGRTPIRQWSESLLAHVQDDHIARFHLLPALWYCHQQVPHSLRAVLAKKVETLVNAHSDVVAANALSHELEDLLDLPIWKHRSQLYSVWLVTLLKRELQYAGEHFELMGTDNRLTFAFSPSHIANLRIGNDVLELIAEFRVAAQGIGLTGTGRKQHIQPDYSLLQRKADGSHRIIYVLEAKQYARANTRNFNQALRDYAKLNTEALVALANYGPVPACQPRKLREMCKHEGDVNVSERCEAFACVTPSNAASARQLREHFRRVLTEHIRPLPKLIVDATSSMAHVLAPRAQACWPDIAGYIADAGMELIVNEYYPRSVRAGVPARHAMLGLFETAKHGPLLDIYTITRTERGPLMLFTDEGGFHEVRSYHDKLDGIIILQSDGSLVLRMNTHAESLLRRALAQLIAHCSIGEPY
;
A
#
# COMPACT_ATOMS: atom_id res chain seq x y z
N MET A 1 -0.19 -23.67 -34.09
CA MET A 1 -0.97 -24.91 -33.91
C MET A 1 -2.34 -24.51 -33.37
N HIS A 2 -3.44 -24.87 -34.02
CA HIS A 2 -4.77 -24.60 -33.46
C HIS A 2 -5.03 -25.56 -32.28
N LEU A 3 -4.88 -25.05 -31.06
CA LEU A 3 -5.32 -25.71 -29.83
C LEU A 3 -6.85 -25.81 -29.86
N LYS A 4 -7.41 -26.98 -29.58
CA LYS A 4 -8.85 -27.25 -29.70
C LYS A 4 -9.53 -27.51 -28.35
N THR A 5 -8.76 -27.85 -27.32
CA THR A 5 -9.27 -28.22 -25.99
C THR A 5 -8.51 -27.52 -24.87
N ALA A 6 -9.16 -27.39 -23.71
CA ALA A 6 -8.51 -26.91 -22.49
C ALA A 6 -7.33 -27.81 -22.05
N ALA A 7 -7.41 -29.12 -22.28
CA ALA A 7 -6.35 -30.07 -21.98
C ALA A 7 -5.10 -29.86 -22.85
N GLU A 8 -5.26 -29.69 -24.17
CA GLU A 8 -4.13 -29.38 -25.08
C GLU A 8 -3.45 -28.05 -24.72
N LEU A 9 -4.23 -27.02 -24.37
CA LEU A 9 -3.67 -25.75 -23.90
C LEU A 9 -2.92 -25.94 -22.58
N TRP A 10 -3.50 -26.64 -21.58
CA TRP A 10 -2.80 -26.93 -20.32
C TRP A 10 -1.49 -27.71 -20.54
N ASP A 11 -1.47 -28.70 -21.44
CA ASP A 11 -0.26 -29.45 -21.77
C ASP A 11 0.80 -28.55 -22.44
N SER A 12 0.39 -27.60 -23.29
CA SER A 12 1.32 -26.59 -23.87
C SER A 12 1.87 -25.61 -22.83
N LEU A 13 1.04 -25.16 -21.87
CA LEU A 13 1.47 -24.28 -20.77
C LEU A 13 2.51 -24.94 -19.84
N ASN A 14 2.49 -26.27 -19.72
CA ASN A 14 3.47 -27.03 -18.93
C ASN A 14 4.65 -27.56 -19.75
N SER A 15 4.66 -27.35 -21.07
CA SER A 15 5.80 -27.67 -21.92
C SER A 15 6.94 -26.65 -21.77
N GLU A 16 8.14 -27.05 -22.20
CA GLU A 16 9.31 -26.17 -22.42
C GLU A 16 9.78 -25.35 -21.18
N GLY A 17 9.29 -25.70 -19.98
CA GLY A 17 9.61 -24.98 -18.74
C GLY A 17 8.86 -23.66 -18.56
N ARG A 18 7.84 -23.38 -19.38
CA ARG A 18 6.99 -22.17 -19.29
C ARG A 18 6.41 -22.01 -17.89
N LEU A 19 5.73 -23.05 -17.39
CA LEU A 19 5.30 -23.14 -15.99
C LEU A 19 6.24 -23.98 -15.13
N ALA A 20 6.30 -23.63 -13.84
CA ALA A 20 6.95 -24.37 -12.77
C ALA A 20 5.95 -24.65 -11.61
N PRO A 21 4.94 -25.53 -11.81
CA PRO A 21 3.85 -25.78 -10.84
C PRO A 21 4.28 -26.22 -9.44
N MET A 22 5.47 -26.82 -9.33
CA MET A 22 5.97 -27.38 -8.08
C MET A 22 6.74 -26.37 -7.22
N SER A 23 7.17 -25.24 -7.80
CA SER A 23 7.94 -24.18 -7.12
C SER A 23 7.23 -22.84 -7.19
N HIS A 24 7.56 -22.00 -8.17
CA HIS A 24 7.14 -20.59 -8.23
C HIS A 24 5.65 -20.44 -8.60
N ASP A 25 5.16 -21.20 -9.58
CA ASP A 25 3.78 -21.07 -10.08
C ASP A 25 2.78 -21.88 -9.28
N LYS A 26 3.19 -22.41 -8.12
CA LYS A 26 2.32 -23.21 -7.27
C LYS A 26 1.07 -22.46 -6.81
N GLN A 27 1.17 -21.15 -6.60
CA GLN A 27 0.00 -20.33 -6.27
C GLN A 27 -0.90 -20.13 -7.49
N PHE A 28 -0.34 -19.82 -8.68
CA PHE A 28 -1.09 -19.79 -9.94
C PHE A 28 -1.88 -21.09 -10.17
N VAL A 29 -1.30 -22.25 -9.87
CA VAL A 29 -1.99 -23.55 -9.99
C VAL A 29 -3.00 -23.79 -8.85
N VAL A 30 -2.90 -23.14 -7.69
CA VAL A 30 -3.99 -23.09 -6.68
C VAL A 30 -5.15 -22.22 -7.18
N ASP A 31 -4.85 -21.02 -7.67
CA ASP A 31 -5.84 -20.03 -8.10
C ASP A 31 -6.60 -20.50 -9.35
N LEU A 32 -5.91 -21.13 -10.30
CA LEU A 32 -6.50 -21.79 -11.48
C LEU A 32 -7.48 -22.90 -11.08
N ARG A 33 -7.14 -23.73 -10.09
CA ARG A 33 -8.03 -24.79 -9.61
C ARG A 33 -9.23 -24.24 -8.86
N ALA A 34 -9.05 -23.18 -8.07
CA ALA A 34 -10.17 -22.49 -7.42
C ALA A 34 -11.15 -21.90 -8.45
N ALA A 35 -10.63 -21.20 -9.47
CA ALA A 35 -11.44 -20.60 -10.55
C ALA A 35 -12.21 -21.65 -11.38
N LEU A 36 -11.65 -22.86 -11.54
CA LEU A 36 -12.27 -23.98 -12.28
C LEU A 36 -13.04 -24.96 -11.36
N HIS A 37 -13.18 -24.66 -10.07
CA HIS A 37 -13.81 -25.53 -9.07
C HIS A 37 -13.18 -26.94 -8.96
N ILE A 38 -11.92 -27.08 -9.36
CA ILE A 38 -11.16 -28.34 -9.32
C ILE A 38 -10.73 -28.62 -7.86
N PRO A 39 -10.94 -29.85 -7.34
CA PRO A 39 -10.54 -30.22 -5.98
C PRO A 39 -9.07 -29.93 -5.65
N ALA A 40 -8.81 -29.47 -4.42
CA ALA A 40 -7.51 -28.93 -3.98
C ALA A 40 -6.31 -29.91 -4.00
N PHE A 41 -6.53 -31.18 -4.35
CA PHE A 41 -5.49 -32.22 -4.50
C PHE A 41 -5.51 -32.93 -5.87
N GLN A 42 -6.45 -32.57 -6.75
CA GLN A 42 -6.56 -33.18 -8.07
C GLN A 42 -5.62 -32.50 -9.08
N ASP A 43 -5.04 -33.28 -9.98
CA ASP A 43 -4.25 -32.76 -11.09
C ASP A 43 -5.15 -32.07 -12.13
N VAL A 44 -4.68 -30.95 -12.66
CA VAL A 44 -5.44 -30.12 -13.62
C VAL A 44 -5.55 -30.84 -14.97
N GLY A 45 -4.48 -31.42 -15.49
CA GLY A 45 -4.50 -32.12 -16.78
C GLY A 45 -5.40 -33.34 -16.76
N ALA A 46 -5.33 -34.14 -15.69
CA ALA A 46 -6.23 -35.25 -15.45
C ALA A 46 -7.70 -34.82 -15.30
N TYR A 47 -7.98 -33.68 -14.66
CA TYR A 47 -9.35 -33.14 -14.57
C TYR A 47 -9.88 -32.74 -15.95
N LEU A 48 -9.12 -31.92 -16.71
CA LEU A 48 -9.51 -31.38 -18.02
C LEU A 48 -9.68 -32.46 -19.11
N ARG A 49 -9.05 -33.63 -18.96
CA ARG A 49 -9.24 -34.78 -19.86
C ARG A 49 -10.45 -35.66 -19.49
N LEU A 50 -11.07 -35.42 -18.33
CA LEU A 50 -12.21 -36.19 -17.81
C LEU A 50 -13.51 -35.38 -17.71
N HIS A 51 -13.45 -34.05 -17.84
CA HIS A 51 -14.58 -33.14 -17.70
C HIS A 51 -14.65 -32.21 -18.92
N ASP A 52 -15.87 -31.91 -19.38
CA ASP A 52 -16.11 -31.05 -20.54
C ASP A 52 -15.91 -29.57 -20.18
N VAL A 53 -14.65 -29.17 -20.00
CA VAL A 53 -14.24 -27.80 -19.71
C VAL A 53 -13.92 -27.08 -21.01
N ASP A 54 -14.80 -26.16 -21.39
CA ASP A 54 -14.62 -25.26 -22.54
C ASP A 54 -13.29 -24.48 -22.45
N ILE A 55 -12.60 -24.38 -23.58
CA ILE A 55 -11.30 -23.71 -23.71
C ILE A 55 -11.38 -22.21 -23.35
N THR A 56 -12.53 -21.57 -23.55
CA THR A 56 -12.77 -20.17 -23.19
C THR A 56 -12.82 -19.98 -21.67
N SER A 57 -13.57 -20.83 -20.97
CA SER A 57 -13.66 -20.86 -19.50
C SER A 57 -12.32 -21.21 -18.87
N PHE A 58 -11.58 -22.14 -19.47
CA PHE A 58 -10.21 -22.45 -19.07
C PHE A 58 -9.27 -21.25 -19.23
N LEU A 59 -9.33 -20.57 -20.37
CA LEU A 59 -8.53 -19.37 -20.65
C LEU A 59 -8.87 -18.22 -19.70
N ILE A 60 -10.16 -17.97 -19.42
CA ILE A 60 -10.61 -17.00 -18.40
C ILE A 60 -9.97 -17.31 -17.04
N ALA A 61 -9.95 -18.59 -16.63
CA ALA A 61 -9.34 -19.01 -15.38
C ALA A 61 -7.82 -18.81 -15.37
N VAL A 62 -7.12 -19.09 -16.48
CA VAL A 62 -5.68 -18.80 -16.63
C VAL A 62 -5.39 -17.30 -16.56
N LEU A 63 -6.12 -16.46 -17.32
CA LEU A 63 -5.94 -15.01 -17.31
C LEU A 63 -6.26 -14.39 -15.93
N ASN A 64 -7.25 -14.94 -15.21
CA ASN A 64 -7.53 -14.57 -13.83
C ASN A 64 -6.36 -14.95 -12.88
N ALA A 65 -5.75 -16.13 -13.04
CA ALA A 65 -4.63 -16.56 -12.22
C ALA A 65 -3.30 -15.84 -12.59
N LEU A 66 -3.16 -15.33 -13.82
CA LEU A 66 -2.06 -14.44 -14.24
C LEU A 66 -2.24 -12.98 -13.80
N GLN A 67 -3.43 -12.58 -13.34
CA GLN A 67 -3.74 -11.20 -12.95
C GLN A 67 -2.70 -10.58 -11.98
N PRO A 68 -2.22 -11.27 -10.91
CA PRO A 68 -1.22 -10.70 -10.01
C PRO A 68 0.11 -10.37 -10.72
N PHE A 69 0.55 -11.19 -11.68
CA PHE A 69 1.76 -10.91 -12.46
C PHE A 69 1.58 -9.66 -13.35
N SER A 70 0.43 -9.53 -14.01
CA SER A 70 0.08 -8.32 -14.79
C SER A 70 0.07 -7.06 -13.93
N MET A 71 -0.31 -7.17 -12.65
CA MET A 71 -0.32 -6.04 -11.71
C MET A 71 1.11 -5.67 -11.26
N MET A 72 2.00 -6.64 -11.04
CA MET A 72 3.42 -6.36 -10.77
C MET A 72 4.07 -5.64 -11.95
N LEU A 73 3.88 -6.14 -13.18
CA LEU A 73 4.41 -5.49 -14.40
C LEU A 73 3.92 -4.05 -14.54
N THR A 74 2.63 -3.82 -14.31
CA THR A 74 2.03 -2.47 -14.38
C THR A 74 2.61 -1.53 -13.33
N ASP A 75 2.73 -1.97 -12.08
CA ASP A 75 3.26 -1.15 -10.98
C ASP A 75 4.76 -0.81 -11.20
N ILE A 76 5.55 -1.74 -11.73
CA ILE A 76 6.97 -1.53 -12.06
C ILE A 76 7.11 -0.58 -13.27
N TYR A 77 6.37 -0.81 -14.36
CA TYR A 77 6.39 0.04 -15.56
C TYR A 77 5.97 1.49 -15.26
N GLN A 78 4.94 1.66 -14.43
CA GLN A 78 4.49 2.98 -13.98
C GLN A 78 5.53 3.69 -13.10
N MET A 79 6.27 2.94 -12.25
CA MET A 79 7.41 3.47 -11.50
C MET A 79 8.57 3.92 -12.42
N MET A 80 8.84 3.21 -13.52
CA MET A 80 9.84 3.63 -14.51
C MET A 80 9.43 4.90 -15.27
N ILE A 81 8.16 5.02 -15.69
CA ILE A 81 7.65 6.22 -16.37
C ILE A 81 7.79 7.46 -15.49
N GLU A 82 7.41 7.37 -14.21
CA GLU A 82 7.50 8.48 -13.25
C GLU A 82 8.94 8.94 -12.97
N ALA A 83 9.94 8.09 -13.22
CA ALA A 83 11.36 8.44 -13.16
C ALA A 83 11.90 9.10 -14.45
N GLY A 84 11.04 9.57 -15.34
CA GLY A 84 11.42 10.36 -16.52
C GLY A 84 11.52 9.59 -17.84
N VAL A 85 11.03 8.34 -17.90
CA VAL A 85 10.93 7.58 -19.17
C VAL A 85 9.76 8.13 -20.00
N SER A 86 10.04 9.17 -20.79
CA SER A 86 9.10 9.68 -21.78
C SER A 86 8.91 8.67 -22.92
N HIS A 87 7.77 8.74 -23.61
CA HIS A 87 7.49 7.93 -24.81
C HIS A 87 8.43 8.23 -26.00
N SER A 88 9.40 9.13 -25.82
CA SER A 88 10.41 9.56 -26.80
C SER A 88 11.86 9.31 -26.36
N ASN A 89 12.09 8.80 -25.15
CA ASN A 89 13.41 8.45 -24.64
C ASN A 89 13.35 7.09 -23.93
N GLU A 90 13.51 6.03 -24.69
CA GLU A 90 13.50 4.62 -24.24
C GLU A 90 14.81 4.24 -23.52
N ARG A 91 15.34 5.16 -22.70
CA ARG A 91 16.72 5.09 -22.22
C ARG A 91 16.86 4.26 -20.94
N LEU A 92 15.87 4.23 -20.04
CA LEU A 92 15.99 3.54 -18.76
C LEU A 92 15.86 2.02 -18.92
N LEU A 93 16.99 1.32 -18.83
CA LEU A 93 17.06 -0.14 -18.84
C LEU A 93 17.04 -0.69 -17.41
N LEU A 94 16.16 -1.65 -17.13
CA LEU A 94 16.24 -2.56 -15.99
C LEU A 94 17.24 -3.67 -16.32
N GLU A 95 18.47 -3.54 -15.84
CA GLU A 95 19.50 -4.57 -16.02
C GLU A 95 19.56 -5.49 -14.81
N PHE A 96 19.21 -6.77 -15.00
CA PHE A 96 19.49 -7.82 -14.02
C PHE A 96 20.85 -8.44 -14.33
N ASN A 97 21.79 -8.29 -13.39
CA ASN A 97 23.13 -8.86 -13.49
C ASN A 97 23.25 -10.07 -12.55
N PHE A 98 23.14 -11.27 -13.13
CA PHE A 98 23.29 -12.54 -12.42
C PHE A 98 24.78 -12.92 -12.38
N ASP A 99 25.33 -13.18 -11.19
CA ASP A 99 26.78 -13.42 -11.00
C ASP A 99 27.34 -14.57 -11.85
N GLU A 100 26.51 -15.57 -12.17
CA GLU A 100 26.80 -16.64 -13.12
C GLU A 100 25.65 -16.79 -14.13
N GLY A 101 25.68 -16.02 -15.23
CA GLY A 101 24.67 -16.13 -16.29
C GLY A 101 24.77 -15.08 -17.39
N GLU A 102 23.80 -15.07 -18.31
CA GLU A 102 23.61 -13.94 -19.25
C GLU A 102 23.09 -12.71 -18.49
N LYS A 103 23.62 -11.53 -18.82
CA LYS A 103 23.02 -10.26 -18.39
C LYS A 103 21.69 -10.06 -19.09
N LEU A 104 20.62 -9.86 -18.32
CA LEU A 104 19.28 -9.68 -18.86
C LEU A 104 18.82 -8.24 -18.65
N SER A 105 18.93 -7.44 -19.73
CA SER A 105 18.44 -6.06 -19.75
C SER A 105 17.05 -5.98 -20.37
N PHE A 106 16.08 -5.50 -19.60
CA PHE A 106 14.75 -5.14 -20.06
C PHE A 106 14.65 -3.62 -20.20
N ASP A 107 14.32 -3.13 -21.39
CA ASP A 107 13.90 -1.73 -21.56
C ASP A 107 12.41 -1.57 -21.18
N ALA A 108 11.93 -0.32 -21.30
CA ALA A 108 10.51 -0.03 -21.19
C ALA A 108 9.67 -0.74 -22.27
N GLU A 109 10.24 -1.11 -23.42
CA GLU A 109 9.52 -1.81 -24.50
C GLU A 109 9.29 -3.29 -24.17
N ALA A 110 10.16 -3.97 -23.44
CA ALA A 110 9.91 -5.33 -22.96
C ALA A 110 8.69 -5.38 -22.01
N PHE A 111 8.55 -4.40 -21.13
CA PHE A 111 7.36 -4.24 -20.28
C PHE A 111 6.14 -3.82 -21.09
N ARG A 112 6.29 -2.92 -22.06
CA ARG A 112 5.22 -2.48 -22.97
C ARG A 112 4.70 -3.63 -23.82
N SER A 113 5.59 -4.46 -24.38
CA SER A 113 5.27 -5.66 -25.16
C SER A 113 4.55 -6.70 -24.30
N ALA A 114 5.04 -7.02 -23.10
CA ALA A 114 4.35 -7.90 -22.16
C ALA A 114 2.94 -7.39 -21.78
N ARG A 115 2.79 -6.07 -21.58
CA ARG A 115 1.50 -5.42 -21.31
C ARG A 115 0.58 -5.48 -22.53
N ASN A 116 1.09 -5.21 -23.73
CA ASN A 116 0.36 -5.27 -25.00
C ASN A 116 -0.09 -6.70 -25.32
N ILE A 117 0.73 -7.72 -25.03
CA ILE A 117 0.34 -9.13 -25.14
C ILE A 117 -0.77 -9.44 -24.13
N MET A 118 -0.65 -8.98 -22.87
CA MET A 118 -1.71 -9.14 -21.87
C MET A 118 -3.02 -8.43 -22.27
N GLU A 119 -2.95 -7.25 -22.90
CA GLU A 119 -4.11 -6.51 -23.41
C GLU A 119 -4.82 -7.26 -24.56
N ARG A 120 -4.05 -7.83 -25.50
CA ARG A 120 -4.59 -8.66 -26.60
C ARG A 120 -5.12 -10.00 -26.09
N LEU A 121 -4.45 -10.63 -25.13
CA LEU A 121 -4.96 -11.82 -24.44
C LEU A 121 -6.32 -11.57 -23.78
N ASN A 122 -6.51 -10.41 -23.14
CA ASN A 122 -7.83 -10.03 -22.62
C ASN A 122 -8.90 -9.85 -23.72
N SER A 123 -8.52 -9.72 -25.00
CA SER A 123 -9.45 -9.71 -26.15
C SER A 123 -9.69 -11.08 -26.80
N THR A 124 -8.93 -12.13 -26.44
CA THR A 124 -9.16 -13.51 -26.92
C THR A 124 -10.40 -14.17 -26.28
N VAL A 125 -10.98 -13.53 -25.27
CA VAL A 125 -12.25 -13.88 -24.65
C VAL A 125 -13.28 -12.84 -25.06
N ALA A 126 -14.49 -13.27 -25.44
CA ALA A 126 -15.59 -12.36 -25.71
C ALA A 126 -16.01 -11.63 -24.42
N GLN A 127 -15.91 -10.31 -24.39
CA GLN A 127 -16.18 -9.49 -23.20
C GLN A 127 -17.09 -8.32 -23.55
N ARG A 128 -17.89 -7.87 -22.58
CA ARG A 128 -18.65 -6.63 -22.73
C ARG A 128 -17.79 -5.41 -22.40
N ALA A 129 -17.87 -4.43 -23.28
CA ALA A 129 -17.23 -3.13 -23.16
C ALA A 129 -18.25 -2.08 -22.69
N TYR A 130 -17.83 -1.24 -21.77
CA TYR A 130 -18.67 -0.22 -21.12
C TYR A 130 -17.91 1.11 -21.05
N ASN A 131 -18.63 2.22 -20.89
CA ASN A 131 -18.08 3.49 -20.41
C ASN A 131 -18.68 3.84 -19.02
N PRO A 132 -18.13 4.82 -18.27
CA PRO A 132 -18.64 5.19 -16.94
C PRO A 132 -20.14 5.52 -16.87
N ARG A 133 -20.71 6.13 -17.92
CA ARG A 133 -22.13 6.52 -17.96
C ARG A 133 -23.03 5.32 -18.20
N ASP A 134 -22.56 4.29 -18.91
CA ASP A 134 -23.31 3.05 -19.09
C ASP A 134 -23.59 2.35 -17.76
N LEU A 135 -22.64 2.37 -16.81
CA LEU A 135 -22.85 1.75 -15.48
C LEU A 135 -23.95 2.46 -14.69
N VAL A 136 -24.01 3.80 -14.75
CA VAL A 136 -25.07 4.60 -14.14
C VAL A 136 -26.42 4.32 -14.80
N ALA A 137 -26.44 4.21 -16.13
CA ALA A 137 -27.63 3.88 -16.91
C ALA A 137 -28.14 2.45 -16.66
N ILE A 138 -27.25 1.46 -16.55
CA ILE A 138 -27.57 0.07 -16.18
C ILE A 138 -28.12 0.04 -14.75
N SER A 139 -27.48 0.72 -13.79
CA SER A 139 -27.94 0.83 -12.40
C SER A 139 -29.37 1.39 -12.31
N GLY A 140 -29.59 2.59 -12.88
CA GLY A 140 -30.90 3.23 -12.83
C GLY A 140 -31.95 2.45 -13.63
N GLY A 141 -31.62 2.06 -14.85
CA GLY A 141 -32.51 1.32 -15.75
C GLY A 141 -32.89 -0.06 -15.25
N LEU A 142 -32.05 -0.74 -14.45
CA LEU A 142 -32.40 -2.02 -13.82
C LEU A 142 -33.50 -1.82 -12.75
N LEU A 143 -33.39 -0.75 -11.95
CA LEU A 143 -34.42 -0.38 -10.98
C LEU A 143 -35.72 0.08 -11.67
N THR A 144 -35.62 0.83 -12.79
CA THR A 144 -36.79 1.17 -13.62
C THR A 144 -37.43 -0.08 -14.22
N ALA A 145 -36.65 -1.00 -14.81
CA ALA A 145 -37.16 -2.24 -15.39
C ALA A 145 -37.85 -3.14 -14.35
N PHE A 146 -37.31 -3.19 -13.13
CA PHE A 146 -37.90 -3.86 -11.97
C PHE A 146 -39.24 -3.19 -11.58
N ALA A 147 -39.28 -1.87 -11.48
CA ALA A 147 -40.49 -1.10 -11.17
C ALA A 147 -41.59 -1.25 -12.24
N ASP A 148 -41.24 -1.17 -13.52
CA ASP A 148 -42.16 -1.40 -14.65
C ASP A 148 -42.78 -2.81 -14.61
N THR A 149 -42.04 -3.79 -14.13
CA THR A 149 -42.46 -5.21 -14.18
C THR A 149 -43.36 -5.59 -13.00
N LEU A 150 -43.15 -5.00 -11.82
CA LEU A 150 -43.97 -5.25 -10.63
C LEU A 150 -45.10 -4.22 -10.44
N GLY A 151 -44.99 -3.06 -11.06
CA GLY A 151 -45.75 -1.85 -10.71
C GLY A 151 -45.07 -1.07 -9.57
N GLU A 152 -45.13 0.26 -9.63
CA GLU A 152 -44.39 1.14 -8.71
C GLU A 152 -44.61 0.84 -7.23
N GLU A 153 -45.85 0.60 -6.81
CA GLU A 153 -46.19 0.37 -5.40
C GLU A 153 -45.61 -0.94 -4.88
N ASN A 154 -45.75 -2.03 -5.66
CA ASN A 154 -45.17 -3.33 -5.35
C ASN A 154 -43.65 -3.28 -5.33
N ALA A 155 -43.02 -2.58 -6.29
CA ALA A 155 -41.57 -2.39 -6.31
C ALA A 155 -41.09 -1.56 -5.11
N ARG A 156 -41.81 -0.50 -4.73
CA ARG A 156 -41.53 0.34 -3.56
C ARG A 156 -41.75 -0.39 -2.24
N ALA A 157 -42.61 -1.41 -2.20
CA ALA A 157 -42.73 -2.34 -1.09
C ALA A 157 -41.56 -3.34 -1.07
N ALA A 158 -41.25 -3.96 -2.21
CA ALA A 158 -40.16 -4.93 -2.34
C ALA A 158 -38.78 -4.35 -1.99
N LEU A 159 -38.51 -3.10 -2.37
CA LEU A 159 -37.26 -2.39 -2.03
C LEU A 159 -37.16 -1.99 -0.54
N LYS A 160 -38.22 -2.15 0.26
CA LYS A 160 -38.17 -2.02 1.72
C LYS A 160 -37.90 -3.36 2.42
N THR A 161 -38.10 -4.49 1.74
CA THR A 161 -37.80 -5.82 2.27
C THR A 161 -36.29 -6.02 2.28
N PRO A 162 -35.63 -6.28 3.43
CA PRO A 162 -34.20 -6.50 3.47
C PRO A 162 -33.76 -7.69 2.61
N ILE A 163 -32.62 -7.56 1.92
CA ILE A 163 -32.02 -8.66 1.15
C ILE A 163 -31.83 -9.88 2.07
N ALA A 164 -32.41 -11.02 1.69
CA ALA A 164 -32.55 -12.17 2.59
C ALA A 164 -31.21 -12.70 3.15
N SER A 165 -30.16 -12.78 2.33
CA SER A 165 -28.84 -13.28 2.74
C SER A 165 -28.14 -12.35 3.73
N ASP A 166 -27.85 -12.83 4.94
CA ASP A 166 -27.06 -12.10 5.94
C ASP A 166 -25.60 -11.94 5.56
N GLU A 167 -25.05 -12.87 4.76
CA GLU A 167 -23.77 -12.66 4.08
C GLU A 167 -23.84 -11.35 3.31
N VAL A 168 -24.79 -11.19 2.38
CA VAL A 168 -24.94 -9.99 1.55
C VAL A 168 -25.22 -8.72 2.37
N LYS A 169 -25.98 -8.80 3.46
CA LYS A 169 -26.17 -7.65 4.38
C LYS A 169 -24.85 -7.21 5.00
N ASN A 170 -24.12 -8.14 5.62
CA ASN A 170 -22.82 -7.88 6.24
C ASN A 170 -21.83 -7.37 5.20
N TRP A 171 -21.88 -7.97 4.01
CA TRP A 171 -21.11 -7.61 2.83
C TRP A 171 -21.33 -6.14 2.49
N ILE A 172 -22.57 -5.71 2.19
CA ILE A 172 -22.91 -4.33 1.80
C ILE A 172 -22.62 -3.33 2.92
N ASN A 173 -22.74 -3.74 4.19
CA ASN A 173 -22.51 -2.88 5.34
C ASN A 173 -21.05 -2.80 5.79
N ASN A 174 -20.16 -3.70 5.34
CA ASN A 174 -18.75 -3.70 5.76
C ASN A 174 -18.01 -2.43 5.28
N LEU A 175 -17.25 -1.79 6.17
CA LEU A 175 -16.46 -0.60 5.83
C LEU A 175 -15.32 -0.91 4.84
N ASP A 176 -14.84 -2.16 4.80
CA ASP A 176 -13.71 -2.61 3.97
C ASP A 176 -14.05 -2.83 2.47
N TRP A 177 -14.86 -1.98 1.83
CA TRP A 177 -15.36 -2.23 0.46
C TRP A 177 -14.47 -1.75 -0.70
N PRO A 178 -14.08 -2.60 -1.68
CA PRO A 178 -14.22 -4.06 -1.82
C PRO A 178 -12.93 -4.85 -1.56
N TYR A 179 -12.24 -4.53 -0.47
CA TYR A 179 -10.79 -4.70 -0.36
C TYR A 179 -10.31 -6.06 0.20
N GLN A 180 -11.22 -6.93 0.63
CA GLN A 180 -10.85 -8.13 1.41
C GLN A 180 -11.68 -9.40 1.15
N THR A 181 -12.80 -9.36 0.42
CA THR A 181 -13.66 -10.55 0.20
C THR A 181 -14.25 -10.62 -1.21
N SER A 182 -14.62 -11.82 -1.65
CA SER A 182 -15.31 -12.03 -2.94
C SER A 182 -16.77 -11.56 -2.85
N VAL A 183 -17.33 -11.09 -3.96
CA VAL A 183 -18.72 -10.58 -4.00
C VAL A 183 -19.75 -11.72 -4.02
N PRO A 184 -20.74 -11.74 -3.10
CA PRO A 184 -21.79 -12.75 -3.03
C PRO A 184 -22.86 -12.43 -4.08
N LEU A 185 -22.60 -12.82 -5.31
CA LEU A 185 -23.57 -12.71 -6.41
C LEU A 185 -24.75 -13.67 -6.20
N PRO A 186 -25.98 -13.29 -6.60
CA PRO A 186 -27.14 -14.18 -6.52
C PRO A 186 -26.95 -15.40 -7.44
N GLN A 187 -27.08 -16.59 -6.86
CA GLN A 187 -26.99 -17.86 -7.58
C GLN A 187 -28.39 -18.35 -8.00
N GLY A 188 -28.52 -18.81 -9.25
CA GLY A 188 -29.75 -19.36 -9.81
C GLY A 188 -29.45 -20.33 -10.96
N PRO A 189 -30.45 -21.11 -11.42
CA PRO A 189 -30.23 -22.07 -12.50
C PRO A 189 -30.08 -21.36 -13.85
N ILE A 190 -29.14 -21.82 -14.68
CA ILE A 190 -28.87 -21.28 -16.03
C ILE A 190 -30.10 -21.37 -16.97
N THR A 191 -31.09 -22.18 -16.61
CA THR A 191 -32.38 -22.30 -17.28
C THR A 191 -33.38 -21.19 -16.95
N ASP A 192 -33.21 -20.42 -15.86
CA ASP A 192 -34.04 -19.23 -15.57
C ASP A 192 -33.67 -18.09 -16.54
N PRO A 193 -34.61 -17.56 -17.34
CA PRO A 193 -34.37 -16.41 -18.20
C PRO A 193 -33.85 -15.19 -17.44
N LEU A 194 -34.30 -14.96 -16.19
CA LEU A 194 -33.86 -13.79 -15.43
C LEU A 194 -32.42 -13.94 -14.92
N THR A 195 -32.04 -15.10 -14.36
CA THR A 195 -30.63 -15.37 -14.02
C THR A 195 -29.72 -15.16 -15.23
N ARG A 196 -30.08 -15.67 -16.41
CA ARG A 196 -29.30 -15.48 -17.64
C ARG A 196 -29.20 -14.01 -18.07
N ALA A 197 -30.31 -13.27 -18.02
CA ALA A 197 -30.32 -11.85 -18.38
C ALA A 197 -29.54 -10.96 -17.39
N LEU A 198 -29.47 -11.34 -16.12
CA LEU A 198 -28.70 -10.64 -15.08
C LEU A 198 -27.20 -10.98 -15.11
N GLN A 199 -26.78 -12.11 -15.69
CA GLN A 199 -25.38 -12.55 -15.72
C GLN A 199 -24.40 -11.46 -16.20
N PRO A 200 -24.64 -10.71 -17.29
CA PRO A 200 -23.72 -9.64 -17.71
C PRO A 200 -23.56 -8.48 -16.71
N ILE A 201 -24.54 -8.30 -15.80
CA ILE A 201 -24.48 -7.31 -14.73
C ILE A 201 -23.76 -7.88 -13.51
N ALA A 202 -23.89 -9.20 -13.27
CA ALA A 202 -23.09 -9.93 -12.28
C ALA A 202 -21.60 -9.93 -12.66
N ASP A 203 -21.26 -10.26 -13.91
CA ASP A 203 -19.88 -10.26 -14.44
C ASP A 203 -19.24 -8.87 -14.36
N LEU A 204 -20.01 -7.82 -14.67
CA LEU A 204 -19.66 -6.42 -14.51
C LEU A 204 -19.34 -6.09 -13.04
N THR A 205 -20.22 -6.48 -12.12
CA THR A 205 -20.06 -6.23 -10.67
C THR A 205 -18.84 -6.96 -10.12
N GLU A 206 -18.63 -8.21 -10.53
CA GLU A 206 -17.47 -9.01 -10.09
C GLU A 206 -16.15 -8.43 -10.59
N GLN A 207 -16.06 -8.05 -11.87
CA GLN A 207 -14.83 -7.47 -12.44
C GLN A 207 -14.47 -6.14 -11.78
N LEU A 208 -15.47 -5.31 -11.48
CA LEU A 208 -15.25 -4.07 -10.72
C LEU A 208 -14.66 -4.37 -9.35
N CYS A 209 -15.32 -5.20 -8.53
CA CYS A 209 -14.85 -5.58 -7.19
C CYS A 209 -13.49 -6.28 -7.19
N ARG A 210 -13.28 -7.24 -8.10
CA ARG A 210 -12.02 -7.99 -8.25
C ARG A 210 -10.85 -7.07 -8.60
N ARG A 211 -11.07 -6.02 -9.40
CA ARG A 211 -10.02 -5.03 -9.69
C ARG A 211 -9.77 -4.09 -8.51
N THR A 212 -10.81 -3.54 -7.88
CA THR A 212 -10.63 -2.63 -6.74
C THR A 212 -10.17 -3.32 -5.46
N GLY A 213 -10.32 -4.65 -5.35
CA GLY A 213 -9.74 -5.48 -4.28
C GLY A 213 -8.20 -5.42 -4.14
N ARG A 214 -7.51 -4.76 -5.08
CA ARG A 214 -6.05 -4.48 -5.00
C ARG A 214 -5.67 -3.32 -4.06
N TYR A 215 -6.65 -2.52 -3.65
CA TYR A 215 -6.48 -1.41 -2.70
C TYR A 215 -6.91 -1.85 -1.30
N ALA A 216 -6.42 -1.19 -0.25
CA ALA A 216 -6.74 -1.56 1.13
C ALA A 216 -7.57 -0.52 1.89
N SER A 217 -8.11 0.48 1.17
CA SER A 217 -9.07 1.48 1.65
C SER A 217 -9.56 2.36 0.49
N GLN A 218 -10.69 3.08 0.68
CA GLN A 218 -11.14 4.09 -0.29
C GLN A 218 -10.15 5.27 -0.40
N ALA A 219 -9.39 5.57 0.65
CA ALA A 219 -8.32 6.56 0.59
C ALA A 219 -7.20 6.13 -0.37
N GLU A 220 -6.81 4.85 -0.36
CA GLU A 220 -5.83 4.32 -1.30
C GLU A 220 -6.37 4.28 -2.73
N LEU A 221 -7.62 3.86 -2.93
CA LEU A 221 -8.30 3.95 -4.23
C LEU A 221 -8.35 5.39 -4.76
N ARG A 222 -8.62 6.38 -3.88
CA ARG A 222 -8.60 7.81 -4.25
C ARG A 222 -7.20 8.30 -4.64
N SER A 223 -6.15 7.81 -4.00
CA SER A 223 -4.77 8.26 -4.24
C SER A 223 -4.20 7.94 -5.62
N VAL A 224 -4.82 7.04 -6.40
CA VAL A 224 -4.41 6.74 -7.80
C VAL A 224 -5.15 7.55 -8.86
N ARG A 225 -6.05 8.48 -8.49
CA ARG A 225 -6.73 9.36 -9.46
C ARG A 225 -5.77 10.36 -10.08
N ARG A 226 -5.95 10.60 -11.38
CA ARG A 226 -5.22 11.60 -12.16
C ARG A 226 -6.20 12.64 -12.72
N THR A 227 -5.80 13.92 -12.70
CA THR A 227 -6.61 15.02 -13.26
C THR A 227 -6.32 15.27 -14.74
N ASP A 228 -5.28 14.63 -15.25
CA ASP A 228 -4.76 14.65 -16.62
C ASP A 228 -5.06 13.35 -17.40
N ASP A 229 -5.78 12.40 -16.80
CA ASP A 229 -6.13 11.11 -17.41
C ASP A 229 -6.98 11.32 -18.68
N PRO A 230 -6.58 10.80 -19.86
CA PRO A 230 -7.22 11.14 -21.12
C PRO A 230 -8.67 10.62 -21.19
N ALA A 231 -9.55 11.43 -21.76
CA ALA A 231 -10.95 11.08 -21.94
C ALA A 231 -11.09 9.78 -22.77
N MET A 232 -11.76 8.78 -22.19
CA MET A 232 -11.88 7.45 -22.80
C MET A 232 -12.62 7.55 -24.17
N PRO A 233 -12.01 7.05 -25.27
CA PRO A 233 -12.50 7.32 -26.63
C PRO A 233 -13.75 6.53 -27.04
N GLY A 234 -14.23 5.59 -26.21
CA GLY A 234 -15.39 4.76 -26.50
C GLY A 234 -15.75 3.86 -25.32
N ARG A 235 -16.49 2.77 -25.59
CA ARG A 235 -16.67 1.69 -24.62
C ARG A 235 -15.41 0.83 -24.57
N THR A 236 -15.04 0.32 -23.40
CA THR A 236 -13.86 -0.52 -23.21
C THR A 236 -14.14 -1.62 -22.17
N PRO A 237 -13.62 -2.86 -22.32
CA PRO A 237 -13.72 -3.88 -21.28
C PRO A 237 -13.10 -3.42 -19.95
N ILE A 238 -13.75 -3.77 -18.83
CA ILE A 238 -13.37 -3.29 -17.48
C ILE A 238 -11.93 -3.67 -17.12
N ARG A 239 -11.43 -4.79 -17.65
CA ARG A 239 -10.04 -5.25 -17.48
C ARG A 239 -8.99 -4.30 -18.06
N GLN A 240 -9.35 -3.50 -19.06
CA GLN A 240 -8.47 -2.57 -19.78
C GLN A 240 -8.60 -1.10 -19.31
N TRP A 241 -9.48 -0.78 -18.36
CA TRP A 241 -9.62 0.58 -17.82
C TRP A 241 -8.36 1.03 -17.06
N SER A 242 -8.02 2.34 -17.08
CA SER A 242 -6.97 2.87 -16.20
C SER A 242 -7.36 2.72 -14.72
N GLU A 243 -6.37 2.63 -13.82
CA GLU A 243 -6.66 2.59 -12.37
C GLU A 243 -7.27 3.92 -11.88
N SER A 244 -6.91 5.05 -12.49
CA SER A 244 -7.52 6.35 -12.24
C SER A 244 -9.00 6.39 -12.66
N LEU A 245 -9.36 5.79 -13.81
CA LEU A 245 -10.74 5.67 -14.25
C LEU A 245 -11.56 4.73 -13.35
N LEU A 246 -11.00 3.56 -13.00
CA LEU A 246 -11.59 2.63 -12.04
C LEU A 246 -11.85 3.33 -10.70
N ALA A 247 -10.87 4.09 -10.21
CA ALA A 247 -10.97 4.85 -8.98
C ALA A 247 -12.03 5.96 -9.03
N HIS A 248 -12.24 6.62 -10.17
CA HIS A 248 -13.35 7.56 -10.34
C HIS A 248 -14.71 6.84 -10.31
N VAL A 249 -14.88 5.78 -11.10
CA VAL A 249 -16.15 5.03 -11.21
C VAL A 249 -16.58 4.39 -9.89
N GLN A 250 -15.62 3.93 -9.08
CA GLN A 250 -15.91 3.28 -7.79
C GLN A 250 -15.96 4.24 -6.59
N ASP A 251 -15.91 5.57 -6.77
CA ASP A 251 -15.93 6.49 -5.62
C ASP A 251 -17.25 6.46 -4.85
N ASP A 252 -18.36 6.46 -5.58
CA ASP A 252 -19.72 6.33 -5.02
C ASP A 252 -20.08 4.86 -4.73
N HIS A 253 -19.06 3.97 -4.73
CA HIS A 253 -19.18 2.53 -4.55
C HIS A 253 -20.29 1.91 -5.42
N ILE A 254 -20.32 2.21 -6.72
CA ILE A 254 -21.41 1.79 -7.63
C ILE A 254 -21.64 0.26 -7.64
N ALA A 255 -20.61 -0.56 -7.40
CA ALA A 255 -20.77 -2.00 -7.22
C ALA A 255 -21.53 -2.38 -5.92
N ARG A 256 -21.29 -1.64 -4.83
CA ARG A 256 -21.80 -1.87 -3.45
C ARG A 256 -23.26 -1.49 -3.27
N PHE A 257 -23.59 -0.23 -3.61
CA PHE A 257 -24.85 0.39 -3.22
C PHE A 257 -25.89 0.38 -4.34
N HIS A 258 -25.47 0.08 -5.58
CA HIS A 258 -26.33 0.17 -6.76
C HIS A 258 -26.45 -1.17 -7.49
N LEU A 259 -25.35 -1.72 -8.02
CA LEU A 259 -25.39 -2.93 -8.85
C LEU A 259 -25.71 -4.20 -8.03
N LEU A 260 -24.97 -4.48 -6.95
CA LEU A 260 -25.19 -5.68 -6.13
C LEU A 260 -26.59 -5.72 -5.47
N PRO A 261 -27.14 -4.63 -4.90
CA PRO A 261 -28.49 -4.66 -4.36
C PRO A 261 -29.55 -4.86 -5.44
N ALA A 262 -29.43 -4.20 -6.59
CA ALA A 262 -30.39 -4.34 -7.69
C ALA A 262 -30.40 -5.76 -8.27
N LEU A 263 -29.24 -6.41 -8.41
CA LEU A 263 -29.13 -7.84 -8.75
C LEU A 263 -29.92 -8.71 -7.76
N TRP A 264 -29.72 -8.51 -6.46
CA TRP A 264 -30.40 -9.30 -5.42
C TRP A 264 -31.90 -9.03 -5.33
N TYR A 265 -32.36 -7.79 -5.48
CA TYR A 265 -33.79 -7.47 -5.53
C TYR A 265 -34.46 -8.12 -6.74
N CYS A 266 -33.85 -8.04 -7.93
CA CYS A 266 -34.37 -8.72 -9.13
C CYS A 266 -34.42 -10.25 -8.92
N HIS A 267 -33.40 -10.85 -8.30
CA HIS A 267 -33.37 -12.29 -8.08
C HIS A 267 -34.37 -12.78 -7.03
N GLN A 268 -34.52 -12.07 -5.90
CA GLN A 268 -35.37 -12.48 -4.77
C GLN A 268 -36.84 -12.09 -4.93
N GLN A 269 -37.13 -10.88 -5.39
CA GLN A 269 -38.46 -10.26 -5.24
C GLN A 269 -39.36 -10.43 -6.48
N VAL A 270 -38.83 -10.94 -7.60
CA VAL A 270 -39.57 -11.07 -8.88
C VAL A 270 -40.23 -12.46 -8.99
N PRO A 271 -41.58 -12.54 -9.01
CA PRO A 271 -42.30 -13.80 -9.15
C PRO A 271 -41.97 -14.51 -10.46
N HIS A 272 -41.93 -15.86 -10.43
CA HIS A 272 -41.59 -16.70 -11.59
C HIS A 272 -42.36 -16.37 -12.88
N SER A 273 -43.63 -15.97 -12.77
CA SER A 273 -44.47 -15.54 -13.90
C SER A 273 -43.99 -14.26 -14.59
N LEU A 274 -43.23 -13.41 -13.91
CA LEU A 274 -42.74 -12.12 -14.39
C LEU A 274 -41.24 -12.12 -14.74
N ARG A 275 -40.49 -13.15 -14.34
CA ARG A 275 -39.04 -13.26 -14.58
C ARG A 275 -38.68 -13.12 -16.07
N ALA A 276 -39.45 -13.72 -16.97
CA ALA A 276 -39.24 -13.60 -18.42
C ALA A 276 -39.53 -12.19 -18.98
N VAL A 277 -40.45 -11.43 -18.36
CA VAL A 277 -40.75 -10.05 -18.76
C VAL A 277 -39.62 -9.12 -18.34
N LEU A 278 -39.12 -9.26 -17.11
CA LEU A 278 -37.95 -8.52 -16.64
C LEU A 278 -36.70 -8.91 -17.44
N ALA A 279 -36.47 -10.20 -17.70
CA ALA A 279 -35.32 -10.68 -18.49
C ALA A 279 -35.19 -9.93 -19.82
N LYS A 280 -36.28 -9.82 -20.60
CA LYS A 280 -36.28 -9.09 -21.87
C LYS A 280 -35.99 -7.58 -21.71
N LYS A 281 -36.48 -6.94 -20.63
CA LYS A 281 -36.13 -5.54 -20.32
C LYS A 281 -34.65 -5.40 -19.99
N VAL A 282 -34.10 -6.31 -19.18
CA VAL A 282 -32.68 -6.33 -18.78
C VAL A 282 -31.76 -6.60 -19.98
N GLU A 283 -32.06 -7.57 -20.83
CA GLU A 283 -31.34 -7.83 -22.09
C GLU A 283 -31.31 -6.58 -22.99
N THR A 284 -32.45 -5.90 -23.12
CA THR A 284 -32.57 -4.65 -23.90
C THR A 284 -31.70 -3.54 -23.31
N LEU A 285 -31.74 -3.35 -21.99
CA LEU A 285 -30.95 -2.36 -21.25
C LEU A 285 -29.44 -2.64 -21.40
N VAL A 286 -29.01 -3.88 -21.16
CA VAL A 286 -27.61 -4.30 -21.22
C VAL A 286 -27.06 -4.14 -22.64
N ASN A 287 -27.84 -4.48 -23.68
CA ASN A 287 -27.41 -4.32 -25.07
C ASN A 287 -27.44 -2.86 -25.55
N ALA A 288 -28.26 -1.98 -24.96
CA ALA A 288 -28.16 -0.54 -25.20
C ALA A 288 -26.92 0.09 -24.53
N HIS A 289 -26.51 -0.45 -23.39
CA HIS A 289 -25.45 0.08 -22.52
C HIS A 289 -24.16 -0.74 -22.47
N SER A 290 -23.91 -1.62 -23.44
CA SER A 290 -22.61 -2.26 -23.61
C SER A 290 -22.43 -2.83 -25.00
N ASP A 291 -21.19 -2.81 -25.49
CA ASP A 291 -20.82 -3.44 -26.76
C ASP A 291 -20.26 -4.83 -26.47
N VAL A 292 -20.60 -5.84 -27.28
CA VAL A 292 -19.94 -7.15 -27.20
C VAL A 292 -18.68 -7.10 -28.04
N VAL A 293 -17.52 -7.04 -27.39
CA VAL A 293 -16.23 -7.26 -28.05
C VAL A 293 -16.14 -8.74 -28.35
N ALA A 294 -16.12 -9.08 -29.64
CA ALA A 294 -15.97 -10.46 -30.09
C ALA A 294 -14.62 -11.03 -29.63
N ALA A 295 -14.60 -12.32 -29.30
CA ALA A 295 -13.35 -13.04 -29.04
C ALA A 295 -12.47 -12.99 -30.30
N ASN A 296 -11.27 -12.44 -30.18
CA ASN A 296 -10.22 -12.68 -31.16
C ASN A 296 -9.84 -14.17 -31.12
N ALA A 297 -9.59 -14.77 -32.29
CA ALA A 297 -9.21 -16.18 -32.37
C ALA A 297 -7.95 -16.43 -31.53
N LEU A 298 -7.93 -17.56 -30.80
CA LEU A 298 -6.82 -17.92 -29.90
C LEU A 298 -5.50 -18.00 -30.68
N SER A 299 -4.69 -16.96 -30.54
CA SER A 299 -3.35 -16.84 -31.11
C SER A 299 -2.32 -17.48 -30.18
N HIS A 300 -1.07 -17.54 -30.62
CA HIS A 300 0.04 -17.98 -29.78
C HIS A 300 0.40 -17.00 -28.65
N GLU A 301 -0.34 -15.90 -28.47
CA GLU A 301 -0.03 -14.83 -27.49
C GLU A 301 0.18 -15.31 -26.04
N LEU A 302 -0.47 -16.40 -25.63
CA LEU A 302 -0.28 -16.94 -24.28
C LEU A 302 1.03 -17.73 -24.17
N GLU A 303 1.48 -18.36 -25.26
CA GLU A 303 2.80 -18.99 -25.34
C GLU A 303 3.87 -17.90 -25.51
N ASP A 304 3.64 -16.89 -26.38
CA ASP A 304 4.49 -15.71 -26.55
C ASP A 304 4.78 -15.03 -25.20
N LEU A 305 3.74 -14.79 -24.39
CA LEU A 305 3.85 -14.17 -23.05
C LEU A 305 4.78 -14.95 -22.12
N LEU A 306 4.66 -16.28 -22.12
CA LEU A 306 5.39 -17.19 -21.23
C LEU A 306 6.81 -17.47 -21.75
N ASP A 307 7.03 -17.31 -23.05
CA ASP A 307 8.34 -17.42 -23.66
C ASP A 307 9.17 -16.14 -23.55
N LEU A 308 8.55 -14.97 -23.31
CA LEU A 308 9.25 -13.74 -22.96
C LEU A 308 10.25 -13.99 -21.81
N PRO A 309 11.49 -13.46 -21.88
CA PRO A 309 12.43 -13.59 -20.78
C PRO A 309 11.91 -12.97 -19.47
N ILE A 310 11.04 -11.95 -19.55
CA ILE A 310 10.43 -11.32 -18.38
C ILE A 310 9.52 -12.27 -17.58
N TRP A 311 8.86 -13.23 -18.24
CA TRP A 311 8.13 -14.29 -17.56
C TRP A 311 9.10 -15.27 -16.89
N LYS A 312 10.17 -15.68 -17.58
CA LYS A 312 11.19 -16.60 -17.04
C LYS A 312 11.83 -16.06 -15.75
N HIS A 313 11.94 -14.73 -15.63
CA HIS A 313 12.44 -14.02 -14.45
C HIS A 313 11.33 -13.35 -13.58
N ARG A 314 10.08 -13.84 -13.67
CA ARG A 314 8.94 -13.39 -12.84
C ARG A 314 9.19 -13.41 -11.34
N SER A 315 10.11 -14.26 -10.87
CA SER A 315 10.54 -14.31 -9.48
C SER A 315 11.41 -13.12 -9.09
N GLN A 316 12.35 -12.67 -9.92
CA GLN A 316 13.12 -11.46 -9.65
C GLN A 316 12.26 -10.19 -9.70
N LEU A 317 11.23 -10.17 -10.54
CA LEU A 317 10.28 -9.04 -10.58
C LEU A 317 9.52 -8.83 -9.26
N TYR A 318 9.35 -9.87 -8.43
CA TYR A 318 8.69 -9.73 -7.14
C TYR A 318 9.45 -8.83 -6.16
N SER A 319 10.78 -8.93 -6.07
CA SER A 319 11.57 -8.05 -5.18
C SER A 319 11.50 -6.60 -5.67
N VAL A 320 11.61 -6.37 -6.97
CA VAL A 320 11.44 -5.05 -7.60
C VAL A 320 10.02 -4.50 -7.38
N TRP A 321 8.99 -5.35 -7.42
CA TRP A 321 7.61 -4.93 -7.10
C TRP A 321 7.46 -4.46 -5.65
N LEU A 322 8.15 -5.08 -4.67
CA LEU A 322 8.11 -4.59 -3.28
C LEU A 322 8.65 -3.16 -3.15
N VAL A 323 9.61 -2.74 -3.98
CA VAL A 323 10.08 -1.34 -4.03
C VAL A 323 8.95 -0.38 -4.43
N THR A 324 8.04 -0.80 -5.31
CA THR A 324 6.85 0.00 -5.70
C THR A 324 5.90 0.24 -4.52
N LEU A 325 5.85 -0.68 -3.54
CA LEU A 325 5.08 -0.50 -2.30
C LEU A 325 5.72 0.56 -1.39
N LEU A 326 7.05 0.56 -1.25
CA LEU A 326 7.77 1.58 -0.47
C LEU A 326 7.59 2.98 -1.09
N LYS A 327 7.70 3.08 -2.42
CA LYS A 327 7.40 4.29 -3.19
C LYS A 327 5.96 4.76 -2.98
N ARG A 328 4.96 3.87 -3.07
CA ARG A 328 3.54 4.21 -2.86
C ARG A 328 3.29 4.75 -1.45
N GLU A 329 3.98 4.21 -0.45
CA GLU A 329 3.86 4.66 0.94
C GLU A 329 4.41 6.08 1.15
N LEU A 330 5.55 6.41 0.53
CA LEU A 330 6.09 7.78 0.55
C LEU A 330 5.19 8.77 -0.19
N GLN A 331 4.67 8.39 -1.36
CA GLN A 331 3.70 9.20 -2.09
C GLN A 331 2.42 9.44 -1.27
N TYR A 332 1.98 8.46 -0.47
CA TYR A 332 0.86 8.61 0.47
C TYR A 332 1.19 9.53 1.66
N ALA A 333 2.45 9.54 2.12
CA ALA A 333 2.94 10.48 3.14
C ALA A 333 3.17 11.91 2.60
N GLY A 334 3.14 12.12 1.28
CA GLY A 334 3.46 13.40 0.64
C GLY A 334 4.95 13.65 0.39
N GLU A 335 5.78 12.63 0.59
CA GLU A 335 7.24 12.67 0.50
C GLU A 335 7.73 12.19 -0.89
N HIS A 336 9.00 12.44 -1.23
CA HIS A 336 9.51 12.21 -2.59
C HIS A 336 10.39 10.95 -2.71
N PHE A 337 10.21 10.22 -3.81
CA PHE A 337 10.94 9.00 -4.15
C PHE A 337 11.59 9.18 -5.53
N GLU A 338 12.92 9.21 -5.56
CA GLU A 338 13.76 9.53 -6.73
C GLU A 338 14.58 8.29 -7.10
N LEU A 339 14.29 7.66 -8.26
CA LEU A 339 15.04 6.49 -8.71
C LEU A 339 16.45 6.88 -9.18
N MET A 340 17.45 6.14 -8.71
CA MET A 340 18.86 6.38 -9.02
C MET A 340 19.31 5.55 -10.23
N GLY A 341 19.09 6.09 -11.43
CA GLY A 341 19.60 5.51 -12.67
C GLY A 341 21.04 5.94 -12.98
N THR A 342 21.93 4.99 -13.28
CA THR A 342 23.31 5.25 -13.74
C THR A 342 23.41 5.00 -15.24
N ASP A 343 23.90 5.95 -16.04
CA ASP A 343 23.93 5.88 -17.52
C ASP A 343 22.57 5.55 -18.17
N ASN A 344 21.48 5.93 -17.53
CA ASN A 344 20.10 5.50 -17.83
C ASN A 344 19.89 3.98 -17.62
N ARG A 345 20.46 3.39 -16.57
CA ARG A 345 20.18 2.00 -16.17
C ARG A 345 19.81 1.95 -14.69
N LEU A 346 18.74 1.24 -14.37
CA LEU A 346 18.38 0.86 -13.00
C LEU A 346 18.80 -0.59 -12.80
N THR A 347 20.03 -0.78 -12.30
CA THR A 347 20.71 -2.09 -12.31
C THR A 347 20.50 -2.85 -11.00
N PHE A 348 19.78 -3.96 -11.08
CA PHE A 348 19.61 -4.92 -9.99
C PHE A 348 20.65 -6.05 -10.16
N ALA A 349 21.80 -5.89 -9.51
CA ALA A 349 22.89 -6.87 -9.47
C ALA A 349 22.96 -7.54 -8.09
N PHE A 350 23.60 -8.71 -7.97
CA PHE A 350 23.90 -9.37 -6.68
C PHE A 350 25.04 -8.69 -5.87
N SER A 351 25.18 -7.38 -6.08
CA SER A 351 26.19 -6.49 -5.51
C SER A 351 25.52 -5.18 -5.06
N PRO A 352 26.05 -4.46 -4.05
CA PRO A 352 25.47 -3.21 -3.56
C PRO A 352 25.10 -2.21 -4.68
N SER A 353 23.81 -2.04 -4.95
CA SER A 353 23.25 -1.17 -5.99
C SER A 353 22.38 -0.08 -5.37
N HIS A 354 22.67 1.20 -5.62
CA HIS A 354 21.81 2.30 -5.19
C HIS A 354 20.56 2.35 -6.09
N ILE A 355 19.39 2.10 -5.50
CA ILE A 355 18.10 2.00 -6.22
C ILE A 355 17.35 3.34 -6.20
N ALA A 356 17.28 4.02 -5.05
CA ALA A 356 16.51 5.25 -4.89
C ALA A 356 17.01 6.14 -3.76
N ASN A 357 16.89 7.46 -3.96
CA ASN A 357 16.88 8.44 -2.88
C ASN A 357 15.44 8.64 -2.40
N LEU A 358 15.24 8.54 -1.08
CA LEU A 358 13.98 8.84 -0.41
C LEU A 358 14.18 10.15 0.33
N ARG A 359 13.47 11.21 -0.07
CA ARG A 359 13.59 12.55 0.52
C ARG A 359 12.39 12.76 1.46
N ILE A 360 12.67 12.99 2.74
CA ILE A 360 11.66 13.12 3.80
C ILE A 360 11.90 14.42 4.56
N GLY A 361 11.10 15.44 4.30
CA GLY A 361 11.37 16.80 4.75
C GLY A 361 12.75 17.29 4.30
N ASN A 362 13.71 17.35 5.24
CA ASN A 362 15.11 17.72 4.98
C ASN A 362 16.08 16.53 4.92
N ASP A 363 15.66 15.33 5.33
CA ASP A 363 16.47 14.11 5.30
C ASP A 363 16.52 13.50 3.90
N VAL A 364 17.66 12.89 3.56
CA VAL A 364 17.81 12.05 2.37
C VAL A 364 18.32 10.67 2.79
N LEU A 365 17.62 9.64 2.33
CA LEU A 365 17.86 8.25 2.68
C LEU A 365 18.19 7.46 1.41
N GLU A 366 19.18 6.59 1.49
CA GLU A 366 19.72 5.85 0.35
C GLU A 366 19.18 4.40 0.41
N LEU A 367 18.29 4.04 -0.52
CA LEU A 367 17.78 2.67 -0.66
C LEU A 367 18.76 1.86 -1.49
N ILE A 368 19.49 0.95 -0.85
CA ILE A 368 20.53 0.12 -1.46
C ILE A 368 20.05 -1.34 -1.51
N ALA A 369 20.06 -1.93 -2.71
CA ALA A 369 19.88 -3.37 -2.89
C ALA A 369 21.16 -4.13 -2.51
N GLU A 370 21.03 -5.36 -2.00
CA GLU A 370 22.15 -6.30 -1.84
C GLU A 370 23.32 -5.77 -0.97
N PHE A 371 23.01 -4.90 0.00
CA PHE A 371 24.01 -4.22 0.82
C PHE A 371 24.69 -5.15 1.83
N ARG A 372 26.01 -5.34 1.69
CA ARG A 372 26.80 -6.25 2.55
C ARG A 372 27.21 -5.58 3.86
N VAL A 373 26.77 -6.12 5.00
CA VAL A 373 27.19 -5.69 6.35
C VAL A 373 28.04 -6.78 7.00
N ALA A 374 29.27 -6.45 7.38
CA ALA A 374 30.19 -7.39 8.03
C ALA A 374 29.78 -7.68 9.49
N ALA A 375 29.94 -8.93 9.93
CA ALA A 375 29.44 -9.39 11.22
C ALA A 375 30.26 -8.95 12.44
N GLN A 376 31.50 -8.46 12.26
CA GLN A 376 32.37 -7.90 13.30
C GLN A 376 32.40 -8.67 14.65
N GLY A 377 32.43 -10.01 14.59
CA GLY A 377 32.48 -10.88 15.77
C GLY A 377 31.13 -11.37 16.31
N ILE A 378 30.01 -10.93 15.72
CA ILE A 378 28.67 -11.43 16.04
C ILE A 378 28.45 -12.83 15.46
N GLY A 379 27.92 -13.75 16.28
CA GLY A 379 27.49 -15.08 15.86
C GLY A 379 26.23 -15.03 14.98
N LEU A 380 26.41 -15.25 13.67
CA LEU A 380 25.34 -15.45 12.70
C LEU A 380 24.79 -16.88 12.76
N THR A 381 23.49 -17.04 12.55
CA THR A 381 22.77 -18.31 12.69
C THR A 381 22.22 -18.87 11.39
N GLY A 382 22.11 -18.05 10.34
CA GLY A 382 21.56 -18.41 9.04
C GLY A 382 22.49 -19.29 8.21
N THR A 383 21.93 -20.36 7.66
CA THR A 383 22.63 -21.28 6.75
C THR A 383 23.21 -20.51 5.55
N GLY A 384 24.54 -20.38 5.51
CA GLY A 384 25.28 -19.63 4.48
C GLY A 384 25.87 -18.29 4.97
N ARG A 385 25.26 -17.64 5.97
CA ARG A 385 25.72 -16.34 6.49
C ARG A 385 26.82 -16.57 7.54
N LYS A 386 28.09 -16.37 7.17
CA LYS A 386 29.27 -16.66 8.04
C LYS A 386 30.05 -15.44 8.51
N GLN A 387 30.29 -14.47 7.63
CA GLN A 387 31.10 -13.27 7.93
C GLN A 387 30.39 -11.95 7.63
N HIS A 388 29.28 -12.01 6.89
CA HIS A 388 28.45 -10.86 6.56
C HIS A 388 26.99 -11.30 6.39
N ILE A 389 26.10 -10.31 6.44
CA ILE A 389 24.73 -10.41 5.94
C ILE A 389 24.62 -9.65 4.62
N GLN A 390 23.64 -10.03 3.80
CA GLN A 390 23.30 -9.42 2.53
C GLN A 390 21.78 -9.62 2.36
N PRO A 391 20.94 -8.66 2.79
CA PRO A 391 19.50 -8.68 2.56
C PRO A 391 19.17 -8.11 1.17
N ASP A 392 18.00 -8.49 0.62
CA ASP A 392 17.55 -8.02 -0.70
C ASP A 392 17.57 -6.46 -0.80
N TYR A 393 17.10 -5.74 0.24
CA TYR A 393 17.21 -4.28 0.36
C TYR A 393 17.55 -3.79 1.78
N SER A 394 18.30 -2.68 1.86
CA SER A 394 18.56 -1.89 3.07
C SER A 394 18.29 -0.40 2.83
N LEU A 395 17.73 0.30 3.82
CA LEU A 395 17.59 1.76 3.80
C LEU A 395 18.59 2.40 4.75
N LEU A 396 19.47 3.22 4.20
CA LEU A 396 20.53 3.91 4.92
C LEU A 396 20.14 5.38 5.15
N GLN A 397 20.37 5.91 6.35
CA GLN A 397 20.35 7.34 6.63
C GLN A 397 21.76 7.81 6.98
N ARG A 398 22.21 8.88 6.35
CA ARG A 398 23.50 9.50 6.63
C ARG A 398 23.41 10.34 7.91
N LYS A 399 24.34 10.14 8.84
CA LYS A 399 24.49 10.92 10.07
C LYS A 399 25.34 12.17 9.81
N ALA A 400 25.27 13.15 10.71
CA ALA A 400 26.00 14.41 10.60
C ALA A 400 27.55 14.26 10.64
N ASP A 401 28.05 13.13 11.13
CA ASP A 401 29.48 12.75 11.12
C ASP A 401 29.93 12.11 9.79
N GLY A 402 29.01 11.93 8.83
CA GLY A 402 29.27 11.28 7.54
C GLY A 402 29.17 9.75 7.57
N SER A 403 28.91 9.14 8.73
CA SER A 403 28.58 7.71 8.83
C SER A 403 27.15 7.42 8.35
N HIS A 404 26.81 6.14 8.18
CA HIS A 404 25.45 5.71 7.84
C HIS A 404 24.89 4.77 8.91
N ARG A 405 23.62 4.97 9.28
CA ARG A 405 22.81 3.95 9.97
C ARG A 405 21.89 3.25 8.99
N ILE A 406 21.71 1.95 9.17
CA ILE A 406 20.63 1.20 8.50
C ILE A 406 19.41 1.26 9.42
N ILE A 407 18.30 1.80 8.90
CA ILE A 407 17.05 2.02 9.64
C ILE A 407 15.90 1.13 9.14
N TYR A 408 16.06 0.52 7.96
CA TYR A 408 15.14 -0.49 7.45
C TYR A 408 15.91 -1.59 6.73
N VAL A 409 15.44 -2.82 6.84
CA VAL A 409 15.86 -3.97 6.05
C VAL A 409 14.63 -4.68 5.52
N LEU A 410 14.66 -5.05 4.24
CA LEU A 410 13.59 -5.79 3.58
C LEU A 410 14.16 -7.01 2.85
N GLU A 411 13.68 -8.19 3.23
CA GLU A 411 13.98 -9.47 2.58
C GLU A 411 12.77 -9.93 1.76
N ALA A 412 12.98 -10.21 0.48
CA ALA A 412 11.95 -10.71 -0.45
C ALA A 412 12.03 -12.23 -0.56
N LYS A 413 10.95 -12.97 -0.26
CA LYS A 413 10.92 -14.44 -0.42
C LYS A 413 9.64 -14.92 -1.11
N GLN A 414 9.71 -16.10 -1.73
CA GLN A 414 8.66 -16.61 -2.63
C GLN A 414 8.36 -18.08 -2.38
N TYR A 415 8.55 -18.55 -1.15
CA TYR A 415 8.30 -19.95 -0.84
C TYR A 415 6.80 -20.19 -0.65
N ALA A 416 6.22 -21.04 -1.51
CA ALA A 416 4.86 -21.56 -1.37
C ALA A 416 4.61 -22.32 -0.05
N ARG A 417 5.68 -22.66 0.70
CA ARG A 417 5.66 -23.04 2.12
C ARG A 417 6.85 -22.39 2.81
N ALA A 418 6.62 -21.42 3.70
CA ALA A 418 7.71 -20.76 4.42
C ALA A 418 8.54 -21.73 5.29
N ASN A 419 9.85 -21.76 5.08
CA ASN A 419 10.78 -22.42 6.00
C ASN A 419 11.00 -21.51 7.22
N THR A 420 10.18 -21.74 8.27
CA THR A 420 10.16 -20.92 9.49
C THR A 420 11.52 -20.83 10.19
N ARG A 421 12.37 -21.86 10.09
CA ARG A 421 13.73 -21.83 10.68
C ARG A 421 14.60 -20.81 9.94
N ASN A 422 14.69 -20.94 8.61
CA ASN A 422 15.52 -20.05 7.79
C ASN A 422 15.02 -18.60 7.85
N PHE A 423 13.70 -18.38 7.93
CA PHE A 423 13.09 -17.05 8.10
C PHE A 423 13.48 -16.42 9.44
N ASN A 424 13.39 -17.17 10.53
CA ASN A 424 13.74 -16.65 11.86
C ASN A 424 15.24 -16.37 11.99
N GLN A 425 16.08 -17.23 11.43
CA GLN A 425 17.53 -16.99 11.34
C GLN A 425 17.85 -15.74 10.52
N ALA A 426 17.18 -15.51 9.37
CA ALA A 426 17.37 -14.30 8.58
C ALA A 426 16.98 -13.03 9.33
N LEU A 427 15.75 -12.98 9.86
CA LEU A 427 15.26 -11.84 10.65
C LEU A 427 16.17 -11.54 11.84
N ARG A 428 16.56 -12.57 12.61
CA ARG A 428 17.47 -12.46 13.75
C ARG A 428 18.82 -11.89 13.33
N ASP A 429 19.48 -12.52 12.36
CA ASP A 429 20.83 -12.12 11.92
C ASP A 429 20.84 -10.66 11.41
N TYR A 430 19.80 -10.25 10.66
CA TYR A 430 19.69 -8.89 10.13
C TYR A 430 19.43 -7.85 11.22
N ALA A 431 18.52 -8.10 12.15
CA ALA A 431 18.24 -7.16 13.25
C ALA A 431 19.34 -7.16 14.32
N LYS A 432 20.13 -8.23 14.45
CA LYS A 432 21.26 -8.30 15.39
C LYS A 432 22.45 -7.46 14.93
N LEU A 433 22.74 -7.41 13.63
CA LEU A 433 23.79 -6.56 13.07
C LEU A 433 23.29 -5.11 12.88
N ASN A 434 22.08 -4.93 12.38
CA ASN A 434 21.47 -3.61 12.19
C ASN A 434 20.63 -3.25 13.42
N THR A 435 21.30 -2.76 14.47
CA THR A 435 20.68 -2.50 15.79
C THR A 435 19.62 -1.39 15.77
N GLU A 436 19.73 -0.41 14.88
CA GLU A 436 18.74 0.67 14.69
C GLU A 436 17.60 0.30 13.71
N ALA A 437 17.65 -0.84 13.01
CA ALA A 437 16.72 -1.12 11.91
C ALA A 437 15.41 -1.80 12.32
N LEU A 438 14.31 -1.45 11.66
CA LEU A 438 13.15 -2.34 11.51
C LEU A 438 13.41 -3.34 10.37
N VAL A 439 13.04 -4.60 10.55
CA VAL A 439 13.41 -5.70 9.65
C VAL A 439 12.17 -6.48 9.20
N ALA A 440 11.85 -6.38 7.92
CA ALA A 440 10.73 -7.06 7.28
C ALA A 440 11.21 -8.25 6.43
N LEU A 441 10.46 -9.35 6.46
CA LEU A 441 10.56 -10.44 5.48
C LEU A 441 9.20 -10.61 4.80
N ALA A 442 9.12 -10.25 3.52
CA ALA A 442 7.89 -10.31 2.73
C ALA A 442 7.85 -11.58 1.87
N ASN A 443 7.01 -12.55 2.25
CA ASN A 443 6.85 -13.80 1.50
C ASN A 443 5.61 -13.78 0.60
N TYR A 444 5.77 -14.11 -0.68
CA TYR A 444 4.67 -14.25 -1.65
C TYR A 444 3.67 -15.34 -1.24
N GLY A 445 4.16 -16.40 -0.56
CA GLY A 445 3.34 -17.49 -0.02
C GLY A 445 3.03 -17.35 1.48
N PRO A 446 2.33 -18.31 2.09
CA PRO A 446 1.92 -18.25 3.48
C PRO A 446 3.07 -18.36 4.48
N VAL A 447 3.00 -17.57 5.55
CA VAL A 447 3.85 -17.71 6.76
C VAL A 447 2.99 -18.29 7.90
N PRO A 448 3.42 -19.37 8.58
CA PRO A 448 2.68 -19.93 9.70
C PRO A 448 2.56 -18.98 10.89
N ALA A 449 1.37 -18.82 11.48
CA ALA A 449 1.11 -17.95 12.63
C ALA A 449 1.98 -18.24 13.88
N CYS A 450 2.63 -19.40 13.97
CA CYS A 450 3.61 -19.71 15.02
C CYS A 450 4.99 -19.05 14.82
N GLN A 451 5.26 -18.41 13.67
CA GLN A 451 6.55 -17.83 13.32
C GLN A 451 7.04 -16.76 14.32
N PRO A 452 6.23 -15.78 14.75
CA PRO A 452 6.70 -14.73 15.67
C PRO A 452 7.04 -15.30 17.05
N ARG A 453 6.26 -16.29 17.53
CA ARG A 453 6.53 -16.97 18.79
C ARG A 453 7.86 -17.73 18.73
N LYS A 454 8.10 -18.47 17.64
CA LYS A 454 9.37 -19.16 17.38
C LYS A 454 10.57 -18.20 17.21
N LEU A 455 10.34 -16.95 16.81
CA LEU A 455 11.41 -15.95 16.74
C LEU A 455 11.76 -15.43 18.14
N ARG A 456 10.75 -15.13 18.98
CA ARG A 456 10.97 -14.77 20.40
C ARG A 456 11.64 -15.91 21.19
N GLU A 457 11.23 -17.16 20.95
CA GLU A 457 11.85 -18.37 21.51
C GLU A 457 13.34 -18.46 21.12
N MET A 458 13.68 -18.22 19.84
CA MET A 458 15.06 -18.21 19.33
C MET A 458 15.89 -17.05 19.92
N CYS A 459 15.42 -15.81 19.83
CA CYS A 459 16.14 -14.64 20.37
C CYS A 459 16.39 -14.79 21.89
N LYS A 460 15.44 -15.35 22.64
CA LYS A 460 15.63 -15.63 24.08
C LYS A 460 16.69 -16.70 24.35
N HIS A 461 16.80 -17.73 23.51
CA HIS A 461 17.85 -18.75 23.62
C HIS A 461 19.24 -18.18 23.36
N GLU A 462 19.38 -17.33 22.33
CA GLU A 462 20.64 -16.72 21.90
C GLU A 462 21.05 -15.47 22.72
N GLY A 463 20.28 -15.10 23.76
CA GLY A 463 20.56 -13.93 24.61
C GLY A 463 20.33 -12.57 23.94
N ASP A 464 19.46 -12.50 22.93
CA ASP A 464 19.23 -11.31 22.10
C ASP A 464 18.17 -10.36 22.69
N VAL A 465 18.64 -9.19 23.15
CA VAL A 465 17.80 -8.06 23.61
C VAL A 465 17.30 -7.24 22.42
N ASN A 466 16.01 -6.90 22.40
CA ASN A 466 15.37 -6.04 21.37
C ASN A 466 15.74 -6.42 19.92
N VAL A 467 15.71 -7.72 19.61
CA VAL A 467 15.84 -8.25 18.23
C VAL A 467 14.47 -8.66 17.70
N SER A 468 13.74 -9.51 18.43
CA SER A 468 12.41 -10.00 18.00
C SER A 468 11.29 -8.95 18.00
N GLU A 469 11.51 -7.77 18.58
CA GLU A 469 10.54 -6.66 18.62
C GLU A 469 10.61 -5.76 17.37
N ARG A 470 11.71 -5.84 16.61
CA ARG A 470 11.93 -5.10 15.36
C ARG A 470 11.77 -5.96 14.11
N CYS A 471 11.34 -7.21 14.26
CA CYS A 471 11.31 -8.21 13.19
C CYS A 471 9.88 -8.70 12.88
N GLU A 472 9.47 -8.63 11.61
CA GLU A 472 8.16 -9.12 11.18
C GLU A 472 8.23 -9.91 9.85
N ALA A 473 7.45 -10.99 9.75
CA ALA A 473 7.36 -11.84 8.57
C ALA A 473 5.94 -11.78 7.97
N PHE A 474 5.81 -11.15 6.82
CA PHE A 474 4.53 -10.92 6.15
C PHE A 474 4.18 -12.11 5.24
N ALA A 475 2.96 -12.63 5.41
CA ALA A 475 2.41 -13.74 4.64
C ALA A 475 1.68 -13.23 3.40
N CYS A 476 1.72 -14.01 2.31
CA CYS A 476 0.90 -13.81 1.12
C CYS A 476 0.97 -12.38 0.55
N VAL A 477 2.13 -11.73 0.60
CA VAL A 477 2.30 -10.37 0.09
C VAL A 477 2.28 -10.42 -1.43
N THR A 478 1.15 -10.05 -2.04
CA THR A 478 0.93 -10.08 -3.49
C THR A 478 0.11 -8.86 -3.92
N PRO A 479 0.10 -8.47 -5.21
CA PRO A 479 -0.71 -7.34 -5.67
C PRO A 479 -2.22 -7.54 -5.51
N SER A 480 -2.68 -8.79 -5.47
CA SER A 480 -4.09 -9.18 -5.26
C SER A 480 -4.47 -9.29 -3.78
N ASN A 481 -3.51 -9.29 -2.86
CA ASN A 481 -3.74 -9.28 -1.41
C ASN A 481 -3.38 -7.92 -0.82
N ALA A 482 -4.30 -6.97 -0.99
CA ALA A 482 -4.12 -5.60 -0.54
C ALA A 482 -3.88 -5.47 0.98
N ALA A 483 -4.48 -6.35 1.79
CA ALA A 483 -4.32 -6.35 3.23
C ALA A 483 -2.86 -6.64 3.64
N SER A 484 -2.24 -7.69 3.09
CA SER A 484 -0.83 -8.01 3.40
C SER A 484 0.15 -7.02 2.75
N ALA A 485 -0.16 -6.50 1.57
CA ALA A 485 0.61 -5.41 0.96
C ALA A 485 0.48 -4.07 1.73
N ARG A 486 -0.62 -3.85 2.46
CA ARG A 486 -0.81 -2.74 3.39
C ARG A 486 -0.05 -2.96 4.70
N GLN A 487 -0.10 -4.15 5.29
CA GLN A 487 0.66 -4.48 6.51
C GLN A 487 2.17 -4.22 6.35
N LEU A 488 2.76 -4.66 5.23
CA LEU A 488 4.17 -4.38 4.93
C LEU A 488 4.46 -2.87 4.81
N ARG A 489 3.57 -2.10 4.16
CA ARG A 489 3.69 -0.64 4.05
C ARG A 489 3.49 0.06 5.38
N GLU A 490 2.61 -0.42 6.25
CA GLU A 490 2.41 0.13 7.59
C GLU A 490 3.64 -0.13 8.47
N HIS A 491 4.28 -1.30 8.34
CA HIS A 491 5.59 -1.57 8.96
C HIS A 491 6.72 -0.71 8.37
N PHE A 492 6.65 -0.31 7.09
CA PHE A 492 7.59 0.67 6.52
C PHE A 492 7.28 2.12 6.97
N ARG A 493 6.01 2.51 7.06
CA ARG A 493 5.55 3.82 7.58
C ARG A 493 6.10 4.09 8.98
N ARG A 494 6.20 3.05 9.82
CA ARG A 494 6.87 3.10 11.13
C ARG A 494 8.33 3.56 11.06
N VAL A 495 9.08 3.28 9.99
CA VAL A 495 10.41 3.86 9.82
C VAL A 495 10.30 5.37 9.67
N LEU A 496 9.42 5.82 8.77
CA LEU A 496 9.20 7.24 8.45
C LEU A 496 8.72 8.05 9.67
N THR A 497 7.79 7.49 10.45
CA THR A 497 7.21 8.17 11.62
C THR A 497 8.04 8.02 12.90
N GLU A 498 8.73 6.90 13.12
CA GLU A 498 9.45 6.64 14.37
C GLU A 498 10.94 7.01 14.33
N HIS A 499 11.55 7.13 13.14
CA HIS A 499 12.99 7.36 12.98
C HIS A 499 13.35 8.63 12.18
N ILE A 500 12.40 9.20 11.43
CA ILE A 500 12.66 10.23 10.39
C ILE A 500 11.61 11.36 10.43
N ARG A 501 11.14 11.75 11.62
CA ARG A 501 10.57 13.09 11.81
C ARG A 501 11.67 14.03 12.33
N PRO A 502 11.74 15.27 11.82
CA PRO A 502 12.56 16.29 12.45
C PRO A 502 12.06 16.56 13.88
N LEU A 503 12.95 17.07 14.75
CA LEU A 503 12.56 17.57 16.06
C LEU A 503 11.45 18.64 15.90
N PRO A 504 10.47 18.69 16.81
CA PRO A 504 9.40 19.68 16.75
C PRO A 504 9.97 21.09 16.76
N LYS A 505 9.36 22.01 16.01
CA LYS A 505 9.62 23.43 16.20
C LYS A 505 8.92 23.88 17.48
N LEU A 506 9.66 24.53 18.37
CA LEU A 506 9.13 25.07 19.61
C LEU A 506 8.70 26.51 19.40
N ILE A 507 7.39 26.75 19.38
CA ILE A 507 6.81 28.08 19.48
C ILE A 507 7.08 28.58 20.89
N VAL A 508 7.77 29.71 21.02
CA VAL A 508 8.16 30.28 22.31
C VAL A 508 7.27 31.49 22.60
N ASP A 509 6.42 31.37 23.62
CA ASP A 509 5.63 32.46 24.16
C ASP A 509 6.53 33.55 24.77
N ALA A 510 6.36 34.78 24.29
CA ALA A 510 7.10 35.97 24.70
C ALA A 510 6.16 37.11 25.13
N THR A 511 4.99 36.75 25.68
CA THR A 511 4.03 37.70 26.26
C THR A 511 4.47 38.23 27.62
N SER A 512 3.79 39.27 28.09
CA SER A 512 4.05 39.86 29.41
C SER A 512 3.64 38.99 30.61
N SER A 513 2.96 37.85 30.44
CA SER A 513 2.76 36.90 31.55
C SER A 513 4.03 36.10 31.82
N MET A 514 4.70 35.62 30.75
CA MET A 514 6.01 34.97 30.80
C MET A 514 7.06 35.86 31.48
N ALA A 515 7.02 37.19 31.30
CA ALA A 515 7.90 38.14 32.00
C ALA A 515 7.85 38.07 33.54
N HIS A 516 6.78 37.51 34.10
CA HIS A 516 6.47 37.52 35.52
C HIS A 516 6.11 36.14 36.08
N VAL A 517 6.24 35.07 35.27
CA VAL A 517 5.89 33.70 35.68
C VAL A 517 6.80 33.20 36.82
N LEU A 518 8.11 33.45 36.75
CA LEU A 518 9.07 32.96 37.74
C LEU A 518 9.09 33.79 39.03
N ALA A 519 9.04 33.11 40.17
CA ALA A 519 9.35 33.71 41.45
C ALA A 519 10.85 34.13 41.52
N PRO A 520 11.23 35.17 42.28
CA PRO A 520 12.61 35.68 42.32
C PRO A 520 13.70 34.67 42.71
N ARG A 521 13.34 33.54 43.35
CA ARG A 521 14.25 32.42 43.64
C ARG A 521 14.44 31.48 42.44
N ALA A 522 13.41 31.28 41.64
CA ALA A 522 13.45 30.44 40.44
C ALA A 522 14.20 31.11 39.29
N GLN A 523 14.18 32.46 39.23
CA GLN A 523 14.93 33.25 38.25
C GLN A 523 16.42 32.90 38.19
N ALA A 524 17.02 32.55 39.33
CA ALA A 524 18.44 32.16 39.41
C ALA A 524 18.75 30.83 38.70
N CYS A 525 17.75 29.96 38.54
CA CYS A 525 17.86 28.67 37.85
C CYS A 525 17.55 28.75 36.34
N TRP A 526 17.08 29.92 35.84
CA TRP A 526 16.71 30.07 34.43
C TRP A 526 17.83 29.70 33.44
N PRO A 527 19.12 30.02 33.66
CA PRO A 527 20.17 29.66 32.71
C PRO A 527 20.35 28.15 32.46
N ASP A 528 19.99 27.33 33.44
CA ASP A 528 20.02 25.87 33.35
C ASP A 528 18.74 25.34 32.68
N ILE A 529 17.56 25.88 33.05
CA ILE A 529 16.26 25.55 32.45
C ILE A 529 16.25 25.88 30.93
N ALA A 530 16.71 27.08 30.57
CA ALA A 530 16.92 27.51 29.19
C ALA A 530 17.97 26.64 28.46
N GLY A 531 18.96 26.11 29.20
CA GLY A 531 19.91 25.11 28.70
C GLY A 531 19.21 23.81 28.29
N TYR A 532 18.49 23.17 29.21
CA TYR A 532 17.79 21.89 28.93
C TYR A 532 16.84 21.99 27.74
N ILE A 533 16.16 23.13 27.55
CA ILE A 533 15.24 23.35 26.42
C ILE A 533 16.00 23.56 25.10
N ALA A 534 17.11 24.31 25.10
CA ALA A 534 17.87 24.59 23.88
C ALA A 534 18.75 23.40 23.44
N ASP A 535 19.32 22.67 24.39
CA ASP A 535 20.17 21.50 24.14
C ASP A 535 19.35 20.29 23.65
N ALA A 536 18.01 20.33 23.78
CA ALA A 536 17.08 19.38 23.15
C ALA A 536 17.00 19.50 21.61
N GLY A 537 17.71 20.45 20.99
CA GLY A 537 17.94 20.50 19.54
C GLY A 537 16.78 21.02 18.68
N MET A 538 15.72 21.56 19.29
CA MET A 538 14.57 22.14 18.57
C MET A 538 14.94 23.48 17.90
N GLU A 539 14.35 23.77 16.73
CA GLU A 539 14.29 25.14 16.21
C GLU A 539 13.24 25.93 17.00
N LEU A 540 13.49 27.22 17.28
CA LEU A 540 12.56 28.07 18.00
C LEU A 540 11.82 29.01 17.05
N ILE A 541 10.53 29.24 17.31
CA ILE A 541 9.72 30.28 16.67
C ILE A 541 9.45 31.35 17.73
N VAL A 542 10.07 32.52 17.57
CA VAL A 542 10.00 33.64 18.51
C VAL A 542 9.34 34.84 17.83
N ASN A 543 8.43 35.51 18.54
CA ASN A 543 7.54 36.55 18.03
C ASN A 543 8.24 37.64 17.20
N GLU A 544 9.41 38.12 17.63
CA GLU A 544 10.12 39.22 16.96
C GLU A 544 10.87 38.84 15.67
N TYR A 545 10.98 37.55 15.34
CA TYR A 545 11.65 37.08 14.12
C TYR A 545 10.73 36.43 13.08
N TYR A 546 9.48 36.07 13.43
CA TYR A 546 8.58 35.36 12.51
C TYR A 546 8.38 36.17 11.20
N PRO A 547 8.54 35.58 10.00
CA PRO A 547 8.55 34.15 9.66
C PRO A 547 9.92 33.44 9.68
N ARG A 548 10.94 33.96 10.37
CA ARG A 548 12.25 33.31 10.52
C ARG A 548 12.31 32.52 11.84
N SER A 549 12.61 31.22 11.78
CA SER A 549 12.96 30.44 12.96
C SER A 549 14.40 30.72 13.43
N VAL A 550 14.63 30.58 14.73
CA VAL A 550 15.96 30.57 15.34
C VAL A 550 16.49 29.14 15.31
N ARG A 551 17.70 28.96 14.74
CA ARG A 551 18.34 27.64 14.62
C ARG A 551 18.72 27.07 15.99
N ALA A 552 18.62 25.75 16.12
CA ALA A 552 18.99 24.97 17.29
C ALA A 552 20.45 25.20 17.76
N GLY A 553 20.74 24.84 19.01
CA GLY A 553 22.05 25.04 19.64
C GLY A 553 22.26 26.48 20.14
N VAL A 554 23.45 27.04 19.93
CA VAL A 554 23.85 28.35 20.48
C VAL A 554 22.84 29.49 20.19
N PRO A 555 22.27 29.65 18.98
CA PRO A 555 21.29 30.71 18.72
C PRO A 555 19.99 30.51 19.51
N ALA A 556 19.47 29.28 19.56
CA ALA A 556 18.31 28.91 20.37
C ALA A 556 18.57 29.16 21.86
N ARG A 557 19.76 28.81 22.37
CA ARG A 557 20.12 29.05 23.78
C ARG A 557 20.15 30.53 24.13
N HIS A 558 20.70 31.39 23.27
CA HIS A 558 20.65 32.84 23.47
C HIS A 558 19.21 33.39 23.45
N ALA A 559 18.37 32.90 22.53
CA ALA A 559 16.96 33.32 22.46
C ALA A 559 16.15 32.89 23.71
N MET A 560 16.38 31.69 24.25
CA MET A 560 15.77 31.28 25.53
C MET A 560 16.30 32.10 26.71
N LEU A 561 17.61 32.36 26.79
CA LEU A 561 18.18 33.17 27.87
C LEU A 561 17.57 34.58 27.92
N GLY A 562 17.43 35.24 26.76
CA GLY A 562 16.83 36.58 26.65
C GLY A 562 15.29 36.64 26.72
N LEU A 563 14.60 35.52 27.01
CA LEU A 563 13.14 35.46 26.94
C LEU A 563 12.43 36.48 27.85
N PHE A 564 12.87 36.59 29.10
CA PHE A 564 12.29 37.53 30.07
C PHE A 564 12.76 38.99 29.88
N GLU A 565 13.80 39.21 29.07
CA GLU A 565 14.31 40.54 28.70
C GLU A 565 13.56 41.14 27.49
N THR A 566 12.91 40.28 26.68
CA THR A 566 12.30 40.64 25.38
C THR A 566 10.77 40.60 25.37
N ALA A 567 10.14 40.24 26.50
CA ALA A 567 8.71 40.07 26.63
C ALA A 567 7.91 41.36 26.38
N LYS A 568 6.79 41.26 25.64
CA LYS A 568 6.00 42.42 25.16
C LYS A 568 4.54 42.31 25.60
N HIS A 569 3.88 43.46 25.82
CA HIS A 569 2.44 43.52 26.01
C HIS A 569 1.71 43.20 24.70
N GLY A 570 0.93 42.13 24.72
CA GLY A 570 0.13 41.61 23.61
C GLY A 570 -0.49 40.26 24.00
N PRO A 571 -1.42 39.71 23.20
CA PRO A 571 -1.85 38.33 23.35
C PRO A 571 -0.69 37.36 23.05
N LEU A 572 -0.87 36.06 23.32
CA LEU A 572 0.01 35.03 22.76
C LEU A 572 0.17 35.19 21.24
N LEU A 573 1.24 34.61 20.69
CA LEU A 573 1.56 34.67 19.26
C LEU A 573 0.32 34.33 18.42
N ASP A 574 0.29 34.81 17.17
CA ASP A 574 -0.68 34.35 16.16
C ASP A 574 -0.41 32.89 15.77
N ILE A 575 -0.73 32.00 16.71
CA ILE A 575 -0.58 30.56 16.66
C ILE A 575 -1.53 29.96 15.63
N TYR A 576 -2.62 30.66 15.30
CA TYR A 576 -3.48 30.34 14.18
C TYR A 576 -2.75 30.51 12.84
N THR A 577 -2.04 31.62 12.64
CA THR A 577 -1.17 31.79 11.47
C THR A 577 -0.03 30.78 11.48
N ILE A 578 0.72 30.63 12.58
CA ILE A 578 1.88 29.73 12.65
C ILE A 578 1.48 28.26 12.38
N THR A 579 0.41 27.75 13.00
CA THR A 579 -0.09 26.38 12.75
C THR A 579 -0.73 26.18 11.36
N ARG A 580 -0.95 27.27 10.61
CA ARG A 580 -1.35 27.24 9.18
C ARG A 580 -0.19 27.36 8.20
N THR A 581 0.92 28.01 8.58
CA THR A 581 2.04 28.32 7.67
C THR A 581 3.23 27.39 7.84
N GLU A 582 3.55 27.00 9.07
CA GLU A 582 4.58 26.00 9.33
C GLU A 582 4.10 24.59 8.97
N ARG A 583 5.05 23.72 8.59
CA ARG A 583 4.80 22.31 8.32
C ARG A 583 5.64 21.44 9.24
N GLY A 584 5.06 20.33 9.67
CA GLY A 584 5.72 19.35 10.54
C GLY A 584 5.23 19.42 12.00
N PRO A 585 5.91 18.70 12.90
CA PRO A 585 5.56 18.67 14.33
C PRO A 585 5.80 20.03 14.99
N LEU A 586 4.80 20.53 15.74
CA LEU A 586 4.83 21.80 16.46
C LEU A 586 4.61 21.57 17.95
N MET A 587 5.37 22.29 18.78
CA MET A 587 5.17 22.37 20.23
C MET A 587 5.09 23.82 20.69
N LEU A 588 4.55 24.06 21.88
CA LEU A 588 4.51 25.38 22.52
C LEU A 588 5.28 25.36 23.85
N PHE A 589 6.02 26.43 24.14
CA PHE A 589 6.55 26.76 25.47
C PHE A 589 5.82 28.01 25.98
N THR A 590 5.19 27.92 27.15
CA THR A 590 4.29 28.96 27.70
C THR A 590 4.10 28.78 29.22
N ASP A 591 3.26 29.59 29.87
CA ASP A 591 2.80 29.41 31.25
C ASP A 591 1.39 28.79 31.30
N GLU A 592 0.84 28.57 32.50
CA GLU A 592 -0.52 28.01 32.67
C GLU A 592 -1.63 28.90 32.06
N GLY A 593 -1.40 30.22 32.00
CA GLY A 593 -2.32 31.16 31.37
C GLY A 593 -2.37 30.95 29.86
N GLY A 594 -1.21 30.99 29.20
CA GLY A 594 -1.12 30.74 27.77
C GLY A 594 -1.54 29.32 27.37
N PHE A 595 -1.27 28.30 28.18
CA PHE A 595 -1.80 26.94 28.00
C PHE A 595 -3.34 26.91 27.93
N HIS A 596 -4.01 27.72 28.77
CA HIS A 596 -5.47 27.87 28.74
C HIS A 596 -5.96 28.71 27.55
N GLU A 597 -5.26 29.78 27.16
CA GLU A 597 -5.61 30.61 26.00
C GLU A 597 -5.57 29.82 24.68
N VAL A 598 -4.57 28.95 24.49
CA VAL A 598 -4.40 28.17 23.24
C VAL A 598 -5.27 26.92 23.15
N ARG A 599 -6.23 26.71 24.05
CA ARG A 599 -7.05 25.48 24.12
C ARG A 599 -7.74 25.10 22.80
N SER A 600 -8.12 26.09 21.99
CA SER A 600 -8.71 25.91 20.66
C SER A 600 -7.74 25.38 19.59
N TYR A 601 -6.45 25.22 19.93
CA TYR A 601 -5.37 24.81 19.04
C TYR A 601 -4.57 23.61 19.59
N HIS A 602 -4.97 23.01 20.72
CA HIS A 602 -4.31 21.81 21.27
C HIS A 602 -4.27 20.66 20.25
N ASP A 603 -5.27 20.53 19.37
CA ASP A 603 -5.29 19.55 18.28
C ASP A 603 -4.33 19.86 17.11
N LYS A 604 -3.59 20.96 17.17
CA LYS A 604 -2.51 21.36 16.23
C LYS A 604 -1.11 21.32 16.86
N LEU A 605 -1.01 20.94 18.14
CA LEU A 605 0.25 20.92 18.89
C LEU A 605 0.52 19.50 19.40
N ASP A 606 1.66 18.93 19.00
CA ASP A 606 2.09 17.59 19.41
C ASP A 606 2.41 17.54 20.92
N GLY A 607 2.79 18.66 21.52
CA GLY A 607 3.02 18.82 22.96
C GLY A 607 3.14 20.27 23.41
N ILE A 608 2.93 20.51 24.70
CA ILE A 608 3.05 21.83 25.34
C ILE A 608 3.90 21.70 26.60
N ILE A 609 4.95 22.50 26.69
CA ILE A 609 5.80 22.66 27.87
C ILE A 609 5.31 23.89 28.63
N ILE A 610 4.87 23.67 29.87
CA ILE A 610 4.34 24.70 30.75
C ILE A 610 5.40 25.02 31.81
N LEU A 611 5.83 26.28 31.87
CA LEU A 611 6.74 26.78 32.90
C LEU A 611 5.95 27.14 34.16
N GLN A 612 6.33 26.55 35.29
CA GLN A 612 5.76 26.84 36.60
C GLN A 612 6.55 27.94 37.33
N SER A 613 5.92 28.59 38.31
CA SER A 613 6.51 29.74 39.02
C SER A 613 7.67 29.40 39.96
N ASP A 614 7.85 28.12 40.29
CA ASP A 614 9.03 27.59 40.99
C ASP A 614 10.20 27.24 40.05
N GLY A 615 10.02 27.37 38.73
CA GLY A 615 10.99 27.01 37.70
C GLY A 615 10.90 25.56 37.24
N SER A 616 9.94 24.76 37.74
CA SER A 616 9.70 23.42 37.21
C SER A 616 9.01 23.46 35.84
N LEU A 617 9.24 22.42 35.04
CA LEU A 617 8.61 22.24 33.73
C LEU A 617 7.56 21.14 33.82
N VAL A 618 6.35 21.40 33.29
CA VAL A 618 5.31 20.39 33.09
C VAL A 618 5.12 20.16 31.59
N LEU A 619 5.45 18.97 31.11
CA LEU A 619 5.16 18.58 29.72
C LEU A 619 3.80 17.88 29.66
N ARG A 620 2.88 18.42 28.87
CA ARG A 620 1.69 17.72 28.36
C ARG A 620 1.91 17.33 26.90
N MET A 621 1.43 16.17 26.49
CA MET A 621 1.60 15.64 25.14
C MET A 621 0.25 15.31 24.53
N ASN A 622 0.10 15.54 23.22
CA ASN A 622 -1.03 15.01 22.47
C ASN A 622 -0.93 13.48 22.45
N THR A 623 -2.05 12.81 22.72
CA THR A 623 -2.16 11.34 22.76
C THR A 623 -1.61 10.66 21.50
N HIS A 624 -1.70 11.33 20.34
CA HIS A 624 -1.21 10.81 19.06
C HIS A 624 0.31 10.99 18.84
N ALA A 625 0.96 11.87 19.61
CA ALA A 625 2.37 12.24 19.46
C ALA A 625 3.26 11.76 20.63
N GLU A 626 2.68 11.34 21.77
CA GLU A 626 3.41 10.95 22.99
C GLU A 626 4.59 9.97 22.72
N SER A 627 4.34 8.88 21.98
CA SER A 627 5.38 7.87 21.67
C SER A 627 6.53 8.43 20.81
N LEU A 628 6.30 9.50 20.07
CA LEU A 628 7.31 10.19 19.28
C LEU A 628 8.10 11.15 20.17
N LEU A 629 7.42 12.02 20.91
CA LEU A 629 8.06 13.00 21.81
C LEU A 629 8.89 12.32 22.90
N ARG A 630 8.41 11.21 23.49
CA ARG A 630 9.17 10.40 24.46
C ARG A 630 10.49 9.83 23.93
N ARG A 631 10.66 9.71 22.61
CA ARG A 631 11.91 9.29 21.97
C ARG A 631 12.75 10.48 21.51
N ALA A 632 12.12 11.44 20.84
CA ALA A 632 12.78 12.60 20.27
C ALA A 632 13.35 13.56 21.34
N LEU A 633 12.63 13.74 22.45
CA LEU A 633 12.95 14.70 23.53
C LEU A 633 13.31 13.99 24.84
N ALA A 634 13.81 12.76 24.80
CA ALA A 634 14.05 11.91 25.97
C ALA A 634 14.92 12.56 27.07
N GLN A 635 15.87 13.42 26.68
CA GLN A 635 16.70 14.18 27.63
C GLN A 635 15.91 15.30 28.32
N LEU A 636 15.24 16.18 27.56
CA LEU A 636 14.39 17.24 28.10
C LEU A 636 13.27 16.67 29.00
N ILE A 637 12.71 15.53 28.62
CA ILE A 637 11.69 14.81 29.40
C ILE A 637 12.19 14.36 30.77
N ALA A 638 13.49 14.09 30.95
CA ALA A 638 14.07 13.82 32.26
C ALA A 638 14.11 15.05 33.20
N HIS A 639 13.91 16.26 32.65
CA HIS A 639 13.81 17.52 33.39
C HIS A 639 12.36 18.05 33.50
N CYS A 640 11.37 17.30 33.01
CA CYS A 640 9.95 17.67 33.04
C CYS A 640 9.11 16.71 33.90
N SER A 641 8.20 17.26 34.70
CA SER A 641 7.03 16.52 35.19
C SER A 641 6.09 16.22 34.03
N ILE A 642 5.55 15.00 33.93
CA ILE A 642 4.56 14.66 32.91
C ILE A 642 3.16 14.97 33.45
N GLY A 643 2.46 15.91 32.80
CA GLY A 643 1.05 16.19 33.03
C GLY A 643 0.13 15.21 32.29
N GLU A 644 -1.17 15.28 32.55
CA GLU A 644 -2.14 14.47 31.80
C GLU A 644 -2.11 14.83 30.29
N PRO A 645 -2.18 13.83 29.40
CA PRO A 645 -2.24 14.05 27.96
C PRO A 645 -3.57 14.69 27.52
N TYR A 646 -3.60 15.16 26.28
CA TYR A 646 -4.77 15.74 25.62
C TYR A 646 -4.98 15.18 24.20
#